data_AF-A0A4Q0YM95-F1
#
_entry.id   AF-A0A4Q0YM95-F1
#
_cell.length_a   1.000
_cell.length_b   1.000
_cell.length_c   1.000
_cell.angle_alpha   90.00
_cell.angle_beta   90.00
_cell.angle_gamma   90.00
#
_symmetry.space_group_name_H-M   'P 1'
#
loop_
_entity.id
_entity.type
_entity.pdbx_description
1 polymer ?
#
loop_
_entity_poly.entity_id
_entity_poly.type
_entity_poly.pdbx_seq_one_letter_code
_entity_poly.pdbx_strand_id
1 'polypeptide(L)'
;MKILKHYFSFTLLLMMSLSVEAAINDTNICDIFPRVAQSHSKLAGSLTAYGDSRIIQTHNLDKTKPKSFTLRFGKSPNTHQNSCSAEPEKGIYFQCLTDAKLPAFELKLDKMPNNIQAWETIGAGKTLVLGKTGNSCRSEKYDPTKTGVCNFESVTLNGGTLELNDGTYWINYLTLASAGGGMPSINIKGKVKLYVKNATFNAAAKVENEGDPDDFIFIISDEGKLNSNSEITALIYAVKSLQLNGNTSINGAVSVGSLSMNTNAKIYGENQCLTIPDLLFEPSSGKNFTGKSIKVVVKTISSKGLPRHNVNGTLLVNVSSDERACISGSESGECLKISTPRNPVSLKFINGEATFWLKGLGTGDVSISTQLTTDGGEIIKKDSGIYTFLPKLELDPEKATSASCSDLKISVRAVDAAGLIQSSFNNPVTLSATGDGCLKLPSGDTCSKTQTMVLNNGIGHVFVRSDGIGQVDVEAKLEVGSLSSTANGSYFFRPEGFRFEPAAISLVTGKPQKLSLIATSGSCSVVKAYKGQKKLDIGVTKFISPSLRGPEVKITNAVNNSLNLNFVDGVAKSALEVQYDGAGEVEFTLTDSSWNPVTNAPFSEAELQAKAEGRTELFGVRLDQKMEGTAALTVRPYTYAICNVQTENGEDLNNLSGPFFAKAGEPFSAFLKPVGWNSGDADDVTNPVNLTGKNYCDRQRIPGYFSTLFSPDDKVVLKRAGIVSPSDGSAGSAWTLAQDPIRFVQHGNATGYSFEGLSWDEVGTVRIRTEGQYLGQKITPSYIPVGPFEPDHFEIFNSRINTASPSVNGSKAFSYMNQPFTGQFEIKAMTGGNNPQAVKNYHKLASGQVTFYITAVSEQGGDDLTKRISYSSPQKWIASPDGISVWKFDDANMSVKRSSDNSPDGPFNQLALGVKPSTTTAQIKNSDRVTNTDSEDLGAKWGETDIRYGRLRISDTAGNLSSDLSVPVYAEYYDGAQFVVNQDDNASKISIGASRQQEIYSDGKAPDKSSIVFDGTGTEKTLKNGAAAFVVKPEAENGEFYRRQFRLWQCLKSDTEQCKDGVINARSWLTFGGSNNSGNPSAIITLGTYRGNDRIIYQGEKNANVAR
;
A
#
# COMPACT_ATOMS: atom_id res chain seq x y z
N MET A 1 -27.13 60.07 15.63
CA MET A 1 -27.75 60.83 14.53
C MET A 1 -29.04 60.11 14.14
N LYS A 2 -30.11 60.88 13.93
CA LYS A 2 -31.52 60.49 13.80
C LYS A 2 -31.78 59.24 12.92
N ILE A 3 -32.56 58.31 13.46
CA ILE A 3 -33.84 57.75 12.93
C ILE A 3 -34.49 57.08 14.17
N LEU A 4 -35.24 57.83 14.99
CA LEU A 4 -36.71 57.94 14.98
C LEU A 4 -37.42 56.59 15.17
N LYS A 5 -37.84 56.32 16.42
CA LYS A 5 -39.22 56.51 16.91
C LYS A 5 -40.16 55.42 16.43
N HIS A 6 -40.20 54.29 17.16
CA HIS A 6 -41.37 53.39 17.21
C HIS A 6 -41.29 52.36 18.36
N TYR A 7 -40.82 52.71 19.56
CA TYR A 7 -40.91 51.79 20.73
C TYR A 7 -41.04 52.51 22.08
N PHE A 8 -41.65 53.70 22.09
CA PHE A 8 -41.89 54.50 23.30
C PHE A 8 -43.30 55.10 23.27
N SER A 9 -44.32 54.24 23.35
CA SER A 9 -45.71 54.67 23.59
C SER A 9 -46.64 53.50 23.96
N PHE A 10 -46.22 52.60 24.86
CA PHE A 10 -47.11 51.53 25.36
C PHE A 10 -47.02 51.24 26.87
N THR A 11 -46.35 52.11 27.64
CA THR A 11 -46.11 51.89 29.09
C THR A 11 -46.48 53.08 29.97
N LEU A 12 -47.30 54.00 29.46
CA LEU A 12 -47.79 55.15 30.23
C LEU A 12 -49.24 55.50 29.87
N LEU A 13 -50.10 54.46 29.76
CA LEU A 13 -51.55 54.59 29.63
C LEU A 13 -52.26 53.33 30.16
N LEU A 14 -51.87 52.86 31.35
CA LEU A 14 -52.67 51.92 32.16
C LEU A 14 -52.49 52.20 33.67
N MET A 15 -52.22 53.46 34.01
CA MET A 15 -52.29 54.03 35.36
C MET A 15 -53.21 55.26 35.27
N MET A 16 -54.51 55.04 35.10
CA MET A 16 -55.61 55.97 35.39
C MET A 16 -56.93 55.32 34.96
N SER A 17 -57.38 54.36 35.76
CA SER A 17 -58.80 54.05 35.97
C SER A 17 -58.92 53.44 37.37
N LEU A 18 -58.38 54.16 38.36
CA LEU A 18 -58.69 54.01 39.77
C LEU A 18 -59.65 55.15 40.09
N SER A 19 -60.94 54.90 39.87
CA SER A 19 -62.01 55.67 40.51
C SER A 19 -63.33 54.95 40.28
N VAL A 20 -64.03 54.71 41.39
CA VAL A 20 -65.37 54.11 41.53
C VAL A 20 -65.34 52.58 41.35
N GLU A 21 -65.63 51.69 42.31
CA GLU A 21 -66.29 51.76 43.62
C GLU A 21 -65.33 51.42 44.78
N ALA A 22 -64.98 52.42 45.58
CA ALA A 22 -64.75 52.19 47.00
C ALA A 22 -66.10 52.35 47.69
N ALA A 23 -66.84 51.24 47.85
CA ALA A 23 -67.96 51.18 48.77
C ALA A 23 -68.19 49.73 49.22
N ILE A 24 -67.69 49.45 50.44
CA ILE A 24 -68.10 48.38 51.36
C ILE A 24 -67.60 46.96 51.01
N ASN A 25 -66.34 46.66 51.29
CA ASN A 25 -65.86 45.27 51.40
C ASN A 25 -64.82 45.02 52.52
N ASP A 26 -64.68 45.97 53.44
CA ASP A 26 -63.58 46.01 54.43
C ASP A 26 -64.04 45.63 55.83
N THR A 27 -64.83 44.56 55.94
CA THR A 27 -65.13 43.98 57.26
C THR A 27 -64.26 42.75 57.43
N ASN A 28 -63.26 42.83 58.31
CA ASN A 28 -62.43 41.68 58.64
C ASN A 28 -63.32 40.56 59.19
N ILE A 29 -63.27 39.38 58.58
CA ILE A 29 -64.09 38.23 58.99
C ILE A 29 -63.83 37.86 60.46
N CYS A 30 -62.61 38.16 60.96
CA CYS A 30 -62.23 37.96 62.34
C CYS A 30 -62.89 38.94 63.30
N ASP A 31 -63.36 40.09 62.85
CA ASP A 31 -64.14 40.99 63.70
C ASP A 31 -65.58 40.48 63.86
N ILE A 32 -66.13 39.84 62.82
CA ILE A 32 -67.50 39.30 62.80
C ILE A 32 -67.57 37.93 63.45
N PHE A 33 -66.54 37.10 63.27
CA PHE A 33 -66.40 35.72 63.74
C PHE A 33 -65.06 35.47 64.47
N PRO A 34 -64.73 36.22 65.54
CA PRO A 34 -63.52 36.03 66.33
C PRO A 34 -63.53 34.74 67.15
N ARG A 35 -64.69 34.07 67.30
CA ARG A 35 -64.89 32.87 68.12
C ARG A 35 -65.87 31.92 67.44
N VAL A 36 -65.84 30.65 67.86
CA VAL A 36 -66.68 29.57 67.32
C VAL A 36 -68.18 29.90 67.33
N ALA A 37 -68.66 30.50 68.41
CA ALA A 37 -70.02 31.02 68.52
C ALA A 37 -70.01 32.28 69.40
N GLN A 38 -70.70 33.34 68.97
CA GLN A 38 -70.82 34.58 69.75
C GLN A 38 -72.14 35.31 69.48
N SER A 39 -72.48 36.25 70.38
CA SER A 39 -73.54 37.22 70.10
C SER A 39 -72.96 38.53 69.58
N HIS A 40 -73.60 39.10 68.55
CA HIS A 40 -73.26 40.42 68.03
C HIS A 40 -74.02 41.56 68.74
N SER A 41 -75.04 41.25 69.56
CA SER A 41 -75.81 42.25 70.31
C SER A 41 -75.25 42.44 71.73
N LYS A 42 -74.88 43.67 72.10
CA LYS A 42 -74.29 43.99 73.41
C LYS A 42 -75.26 43.83 74.60
N LEU A 43 -76.57 43.84 74.37
CA LEU A 43 -77.58 43.96 75.44
C LEU A 43 -78.83 43.09 75.26
N ALA A 44 -78.96 42.30 74.20
CA ALA A 44 -80.23 41.63 73.86
C ALA A 44 -80.10 40.19 73.31
N GLY A 45 -79.01 39.48 73.64
CA GLY A 45 -78.80 38.11 73.19
C GLY A 45 -79.08 37.04 74.24
N SER A 46 -79.50 35.86 73.79
CA SER A 46 -79.62 34.66 74.63
C SER A 46 -79.02 33.44 73.95
N LEU A 47 -78.33 32.58 74.70
CA LEU A 47 -77.92 31.24 74.26
C LEU A 47 -78.67 30.21 75.10
N THR A 48 -79.50 29.39 74.46
CA THR A 48 -80.21 28.29 75.09
C THR A 48 -79.78 26.98 74.44
N ALA A 49 -79.38 25.99 75.24
CA ALA A 49 -78.99 24.67 74.75
C ALA A 49 -79.73 23.55 75.49
N TYR A 50 -80.22 22.56 74.73
CA TYR A 50 -80.96 21.39 75.21
C TYR A 50 -80.27 20.09 74.76
N GLY A 51 -80.32 19.03 75.57
CA GLY A 51 -79.69 17.74 75.24
C GLY A 51 -78.15 17.81 75.15
N ASP A 52 -77.50 16.90 74.41
CA ASP A 52 -76.03 16.82 74.28
C ASP A 52 -75.44 17.80 73.24
N SER A 53 -76.04 18.98 73.07
CA SER A 53 -75.51 19.99 72.16
C SER A 53 -74.10 20.44 72.56
N ARG A 54 -73.25 20.80 71.57
CA ARG A 54 -71.83 21.18 71.81
C ARG A 54 -71.34 22.31 70.92
N ILE A 55 -70.55 23.21 71.49
CA ILE A 55 -69.72 24.17 70.75
C ILE A 55 -68.26 23.75 70.96
N ILE A 56 -67.54 23.48 69.87
CA ILE A 56 -66.23 22.80 69.85
C ILE A 56 -65.22 23.70 69.14
N GLN A 57 -64.20 24.16 69.86
CA GLN A 57 -63.03 24.80 69.26
C GLN A 57 -61.94 23.77 68.97
N THR A 58 -61.51 23.65 67.71
CA THR A 58 -60.53 22.63 67.27
C THR A 58 -59.09 23.11 67.35
N HIS A 59 -58.84 24.43 67.30
CA HIS A 59 -57.50 25.03 67.22
C HIS A 59 -57.39 26.41 67.92
N ASN A 60 -56.16 26.85 68.24
CA ASN A 60 -55.80 28.09 68.97
C ASN A 60 -56.32 28.23 70.42
N LEU A 61 -55.89 27.33 71.31
CA LEU A 61 -55.76 27.63 72.74
C LEU A 61 -54.27 27.72 73.07
N ASP A 62 -53.85 28.86 73.62
CA ASP A 62 -52.52 29.10 74.18
C ASP A 62 -51.94 27.83 74.83
N LYS A 63 -50.74 27.42 74.40
CA LYS A 63 -50.02 26.20 74.84
C LYS A 63 -49.81 26.14 76.36
N THR A 64 -50.09 27.21 77.10
CA THR A 64 -49.86 27.31 78.55
C THR A 64 -51.06 26.95 79.45
N LYS A 65 -52.27 26.65 78.93
CA LYS A 65 -53.41 26.17 79.76
C LYS A 65 -54.21 25.04 79.08
N PRO A 66 -54.28 23.82 79.65
CA PRO A 66 -54.89 22.68 78.98
C PRO A 66 -56.40 22.62 79.28
N LYS A 67 -57.20 22.64 78.21
CA LYS A 67 -58.42 21.84 77.98
C LYS A 67 -59.10 22.43 76.75
N SER A 68 -59.26 21.62 75.71
CA SER A 68 -60.17 21.89 74.59
C SER A 68 -61.44 22.57 75.11
N PHE A 69 -61.74 23.78 74.64
CA PHE A 69 -62.98 24.44 75.00
C PHE A 69 -64.11 23.71 74.26
N THR A 70 -64.70 22.75 74.96
CA THR A 70 -65.97 22.13 74.58
C THR A 70 -66.98 22.57 75.62
N LEU A 71 -67.89 23.47 75.26
CA LEU A 71 -69.10 23.66 76.04
C LEU A 71 -69.94 22.39 75.86
N ARG A 72 -69.99 21.55 76.90
CA ARG A 72 -70.89 20.38 76.96
C ARG A 72 -72.08 20.75 77.83
N PHE A 73 -73.27 20.69 77.28
CA PHE A 73 -74.50 20.97 78.02
C PHE A 73 -75.08 19.63 78.53
N GLY A 74 -74.87 19.33 79.82
CA GLY A 74 -75.27 18.06 80.45
C GLY A 74 -74.66 17.90 81.86
N LYS A 75 -75.40 17.28 82.81
CA LYS A 75 -75.19 17.27 84.29
C LYS A 75 -73.72 17.33 84.79
N SER A 76 -73.12 18.52 84.81
CA SER A 76 -72.23 19.09 85.84
C SER A 76 -71.49 20.32 85.24
N PRO A 77 -71.76 21.56 85.68
CA PRO A 77 -71.11 22.75 85.14
C PRO A 77 -69.73 22.95 85.77
N ASN A 78 -68.67 22.73 85.00
CA ASN A 78 -67.32 23.18 85.34
C ASN A 78 -66.80 24.12 84.26
N THR A 79 -67.23 25.39 84.33
CA THR A 79 -66.37 26.57 84.13
C THR A 79 -67.19 27.85 84.29
N HIS A 80 -66.62 28.79 85.04
CA HIS A 80 -67.16 30.09 85.44
C HIS A 80 -67.67 30.95 84.29
N GLN A 81 -68.93 31.40 84.39
CA GLN A 81 -69.34 32.79 84.17
C GLN A 81 -70.70 33.01 84.88
N ASN A 82 -70.79 34.07 85.69
CA ASN A 82 -71.95 34.41 86.54
C ASN A 82 -73.21 34.85 85.73
N SER A 83 -73.24 34.65 84.42
CA SER A 83 -74.30 35.11 83.51
C SER A 83 -75.17 33.99 82.95
N CYS A 84 -74.94 32.73 83.34
CA CYS A 84 -75.72 31.59 82.84
C CYS A 84 -76.44 30.83 83.96
N SER A 85 -77.73 30.56 83.78
CA SER A 85 -78.61 29.85 84.72
C SER A 85 -79.21 28.59 84.09
N ALA A 86 -79.61 27.60 84.90
CA ALA A 86 -80.30 26.38 84.46
C ALA A 86 -81.72 26.33 85.04
N GLU A 87 -82.73 25.98 84.24
CA GLU A 87 -84.14 25.76 84.68
C GLU A 87 -84.61 24.33 84.31
N PRO A 88 -84.19 23.28 85.06
CA PRO A 88 -84.42 21.89 84.68
C PRO A 88 -85.91 21.50 84.59
N GLU A 89 -86.79 22.15 85.36
CA GLU A 89 -88.22 21.82 85.43
C GLU A 89 -89.01 22.20 84.17
N LYS A 90 -88.49 23.12 83.33
CA LYS A 90 -89.09 23.49 82.04
C LYS A 90 -88.44 22.78 80.85
N GLY A 91 -87.60 21.78 81.11
CA GLY A 91 -86.78 21.12 80.10
C GLY A 91 -85.59 21.96 79.61
N ILE A 92 -85.36 23.16 80.15
CA ILE A 92 -84.29 24.09 79.76
C ILE A 92 -83.03 23.81 80.58
N TYR A 93 -82.01 23.22 79.96
CA TYR A 93 -80.81 22.82 80.69
C TYR A 93 -79.84 23.98 80.97
N PHE A 94 -79.79 25.02 80.13
CA PHE A 94 -78.94 26.20 80.35
C PHE A 94 -79.37 27.41 79.50
N GLN A 95 -79.39 28.60 80.10
CA GLN A 95 -79.60 29.90 79.44
C GLN A 95 -78.46 30.85 79.85
N CYS A 96 -77.72 31.37 78.88
CA CYS A 96 -76.71 32.40 79.10
C CYS A 96 -77.19 33.79 78.66
N LEU A 97 -76.98 34.79 79.51
CA LEU A 97 -77.15 36.20 79.21
C LEU A 97 -75.83 36.81 78.70
N THR A 98 -75.95 37.80 77.81
CA THR A 98 -74.81 38.52 77.21
C THR A 98 -73.95 39.26 78.24
N ASP A 99 -72.63 39.14 78.13
CA ASP A 99 -71.67 39.96 78.89
C ASP A 99 -71.38 41.27 78.13
N ALA A 100 -71.91 42.38 78.65
CA ALA A 100 -71.77 43.71 78.04
C ALA A 100 -70.32 44.22 77.96
N LYS A 101 -69.35 43.56 78.62
CA LYS A 101 -67.91 43.93 78.56
C LYS A 101 -67.18 43.35 77.35
N LEU A 102 -67.78 42.41 76.63
CA LEU A 102 -67.15 41.83 75.45
C LEU A 102 -67.38 42.73 74.22
N PRO A 103 -66.36 42.95 73.37
CA PRO A 103 -66.54 43.67 72.12
C PRO A 103 -67.48 42.88 71.21
N ALA A 104 -68.62 43.48 70.86
CA ALA A 104 -69.56 42.95 69.89
C ALA A 104 -69.55 43.85 68.65
N PHE A 105 -69.32 43.24 67.49
CA PHE A 105 -69.30 43.92 66.20
C PHE A 105 -70.57 43.56 65.43
N GLU A 106 -71.45 44.53 65.25
CA GLU A 106 -72.63 44.36 64.40
C GLU A 106 -72.22 44.51 62.93
N LEU A 107 -72.47 43.47 62.15
CA LEU A 107 -72.31 43.52 60.70
C LEU A 107 -73.29 44.56 60.15
N LYS A 108 -72.78 45.57 59.43
CA LYS A 108 -73.63 46.47 58.64
C LYS A 108 -74.25 45.66 57.52
N LEU A 109 -75.52 45.33 57.66
CA LEU A 109 -76.27 44.58 56.66
C LEU A 109 -76.62 45.47 55.49
N ASP A 110 -76.33 45.00 54.29
CA ASP A 110 -76.83 45.64 53.09
C ASP A 110 -78.37 45.54 53.05
N LYS A 111 -79.04 46.64 52.71
CA LYS A 111 -80.51 46.63 52.56
C LYS A 111 -80.87 45.77 51.35
N MET A 112 -81.83 44.87 51.54
CA MET A 112 -82.41 44.13 50.42
C MET A 112 -83.03 45.11 49.42
N PRO A 113 -82.80 44.95 48.10
CA PRO A 113 -83.43 45.81 47.11
C PRO A 113 -84.96 45.68 47.07
N ASN A 114 -85.66 46.81 46.90
CA ASN A 114 -87.11 46.93 47.10
C ASN A 114 -88.02 46.29 46.04
N ASN A 115 -87.53 45.48 45.09
CA ASN A 115 -88.34 44.97 43.96
C ASN A 115 -88.12 43.47 43.71
N ILE A 116 -88.95 42.60 44.30
CA ILE A 116 -88.84 41.14 44.08
C ILE A 116 -90.21 40.48 43.98
N GLN A 117 -90.41 39.65 42.94
CA GLN A 117 -91.60 38.80 42.72
C GLN A 117 -91.23 37.41 42.13
N ALA A 118 -90.13 36.79 42.57
CA ALA A 118 -89.69 35.48 42.08
C ALA A 118 -89.78 34.39 43.17
N TRP A 119 -90.52 33.32 42.89
CA TRP A 119 -90.60 32.09 43.71
C TRP A 119 -90.00 30.93 42.93
N GLU A 120 -89.05 30.21 43.54
CA GLU A 120 -88.41 29.04 42.92
C GLU A 120 -88.61 27.78 43.75
N THR A 121 -88.84 26.66 43.07
CA THR A 121 -88.93 25.32 43.71
C THR A 121 -88.07 24.31 42.95
N ILE A 122 -87.03 23.80 43.61
CA ILE A 122 -86.06 22.86 43.04
C ILE A 122 -86.38 21.45 43.52
N GLY A 123 -86.91 20.62 42.63
CA GLY A 123 -87.26 19.22 42.94
C GLY A 123 -86.06 18.27 43.00
N ALA A 124 -86.29 17.04 43.48
CA ALA A 124 -85.26 16.02 43.68
C ALA A 124 -84.43 15.74 42.41
N GLY A 125 -83.10 15.67 42.58
CA GLY A 125 -82.14 15.41 41.51
C GLY A 125 -81.90 16.57 40.53
N LYS A 126 -82.61 17.71 40.68
CA LYS A 126 -82.36 18.92 39.90
C LYS A 126 -81.35 19.83 40.61
N THR A 127 -80.52 20.51 39.83
CA THR A 127 -79.54 21.49 40.33
C THR A 127 -79.80 22.85 39.71
N LEU A 128 -79.99 23.88 40.53
CA LEU A 128 -79.97 25.27 40.09
C LEU A 128 -78.57 25.83 40.33
N VAL A 129 -77.89 26.27 39.28
CA VAL A 129 -76.55 26.86 39.38
C VAL A 129 -76.66 28.38 39.22
N LEU A 130 -76.17 29.14 40.21
CA LEU A 130 -76.11 30.60 40.20
C LEU A 130 -74.63 31.06 40.15
N GLY A 131 -74.35 32.17 39.45
CA GLY A 131 -73.02 32.84 39.48
C GLY A 131 -71.95 32.38 38.48
N LYS A 132 -72.28 31.59 37.44
CA LYS A 132 -71.29 31.27 36.40
C LYS A 132 -71.04 32.50 35.50
N THR A 133 -69.77 32.81 35.27
CA THR A 133 -69.24 33.87 34.37
C THR A 133 -70.21 34.26 33.24
N GLY A 134 -70.72 35.49 33.33
CA GLY A 134 -71.83 36.02 32.52
C GLY A 134 -73.02 36.55 33.33
N ASN A 135 -72.80 37.04 34.57
CA ASN A 135 -73.76 37.53 35.58
C ASN A 135 -75.03 38.20 35.01
N SER A 136 -76.01 37.35 34.67
CA SER A 136 -77.44 37.58 34.66
C SER A 136 -78.05 36.50 35.56
N CYS A 137 -78.84 36.90 36.55
CA CYS A 137 -79.58 35.96 37.41
C CYS A 137 -80.58 35.19 36.53
N ARG A 138 -80.38 33.89 36.33
CA ARG A 138 -81.32 33.08 35.52
C ARG A 138 -82.36 32.40 36.41
N SER A 139 -83.54 33.01 36.44
CA SER A 139 -84.83 32.34 36.56
C SER A 139 -85.63 32.74 35.31
N GLU A 140 -86.19 31.78 34.58
CA GLU A 140 -86.77 31.96 33.23
C GLU A 140 -88.06 32.82 33.17
N LYS A 141 -88.45 33.54 34.25
CA LYS A 141 -89.77 34.18 34.32
C LYS A 141 -89.86 35.70 34.33
N TYR A 142 -88.80 36.50 34.50
CA TYR A 142 -88.92 37.98 34.47
C TYR A 142 -87.63 38.71 34.00
N ASP A 143 -87.78 39.46 32.89
CA ASP A 143 -86.93 40.52 32.27
C ASP A 143 -85.37 40.46 32.38
N PRO A 144 -84.65 40.16 31.28
CA PRO A 144 -83.19 40.10 31.21
C PRO A 144 -82.45 41.45 31.09
N THR A 145 -83.14 42.60 31.19
CA THR A 145 -82.51 43.93 30.95
C THR A 145 -82.12 44.72 32.21
N LYS A 146 -82.28 44.16 33.42
CA LYS A 146 -81.79 44.78 34.66
C LYS A 146 -80.57 44.04 35.24
N THR A 147 -79.48 44.77 35.43
CA THR A 147 -78.25 44.31 36.09
C THR A 147 -78.26 44.63 37.60
N GLY A 148 -77.76 43.70 38.41
CA GLY A 148 -77.49 43.90 39.85
C GLY A 148 -78.39 43.08 40.78
N VAL A 149 -77.75 42.24 41.62
CA VAL A 149 -78.31 41.56 42.82
C VAL A 149 -79.35 40.46 42.52
N CYS A 150 -78.99 39.18 42.71
CA CYS A 150 -79.95 38.06 42.62
C CYS A 150 -80.82 38.01 43.87
N ASN A 151 -82.11 38.22 43.65
CA ASN A 151 -83.10 38.53 44.66
C ASN A 151 -84.30 37.59 44.48
N PHE A 152 -84.58 36.75 45.48
CA PHE A 152 -85.73 35.85 45.46
C PHE A 152 -86.69 36.19 46.59
N GLU A 153 -87.99 36.12 46.32
CA GLU A 153 -88.99 36.21 47.38
C GLU A 153 -89.00 34.89 48.16
N SER A 154 -88.96 33.75 47.46
CA SER A 154 -88.85 32.45 48.11
C SER A 154 -88.09 31.45 47.24
N VAL A 155 -87.23 30.65 47.86
CA VAL A 155 -86.55 29.51 47.24
C VAL A 155 -86.81 28.27 48.09
N THR A 156 -87.44 27.26 47.49
CA THR A 156 -87.74 25.99 48.14
C THR A 156 -86.96 24.84 47.48
N LEU A 157 -86.07 24.18 48.21
CA LEU A 157 -85.38 22.96 47.75
C LEU A 157 -86.17 21.75 48.24
N ASN A 158 -86.92 21.10 47.35
CA ASN A 158 -87.65 19.86 47.61
C ASN A 158 -86.78 18.66 47.16
N GLY A 159 -85.71 18.39 47.90
CA GLY A 159 -84.72 17.34 47.59
C GLY A 159 -83.74 17.67 46.45
N GLY A 160 -83.79 18.88 45.90
CA GLY A 160 -82.88 19.38 44.86
C GLY A 160 -81.61 20.06 45.41
N THR A 161 -80.75 20.49 44.50
CA THR A 161 -79.45 21.12 44.79
C THR A 161 -79.43 22.58 44.34
N LEU A 162 -78.89 23.47 45.17
CA LEU A 162 -78.57 24.86 44.78
C LEU A 162 -77.06 25.02 44.76
N GLU A 163 -76.47 25.20 43.58
CA GLU A 163 -75.05 25.50 43.44
C GLU A 163 -74.85 27.01 43.32
N LEU A 164 -74.01 27.59 44.18
CA LEU A 164 -73.68 29.01 44.21
C LEU A 164 -72.19 29.17 43.88
N ASN A 165 -71.90 29.88 42.79
CA ASN A 165 -70.54 30.30 42.47
C ASN A 165 -70.22 31.63 43.17
N ASP A 166 -68.97 32.10 43.09
CA ASP A 166 -68.49 33.38 43.62
C ASP A 166 -69.50 34.54 43.43
N GLY A 167 -69.95 35.16 44.52
CA GLY A 167 -70.96 36.24 44.46
C GLY A 167 -71.75 36.50 45.74
N THR A 168 -72.64 37.49 45.68
CA THR A 168 -73.60 37.81 46.75
C THR A 168 -75.04 37.54 46.29
N TYR A 169 -75.85 36.93 47.14
CA TYR A 169 -77.22 36.47 46.84
C TYR A 169 -78.20 36.88 47.95
N TRP A 170 -79.46 37.16 47.61
CA TRP A 170 -80.50 37.59 48.54
C TRP A 170 -81.79 36.77 48.36
N ILE A 171 -82.33 36.20 49.43
CA ILE A 171 -83.54 35.38 49.43
C ILE A 171 -84.42 35.77 50.63
N ASN A 172 -85.67 36.17 50.44
CA ASN A 172 -86.54 36.43 51.58
C ASN A 172 -86.83 35.13 52.35
N TYR A 173 -87.42 34.12 51.72
CA TYR A 173 -87.74 32.85 52.38
C TYR A 173 -86.96 31.68 51.75
N LEU A 174 -85.98 31.12 52.46
CA LEU A 174 -85.27 29.92 52.03
C LEU A 174 -85.81 28.70 52.78
N THR A 175 -86.40 27.74 52.06
CA THR A 175 -86.93 26.50 52.64
C THR A 175 -86.24 25.28 52.06
N LEU A 176 -85.69 24.40 52.91
CA LEU A 176 -85.14 23.11 52.49
C LEU A 176 -86.04 22.00 53.00
N ALA A 177 -86.66 21.24 52.10
CA ALA A 177 -87.60 20.18 52.40
C ALA A 177 -87.29 18.91 51.57
N SER A 178 -87.89 17.78 51.95
CA SER A 178 -87.68 16.48 51.31
C SER A 178 -88.97 15.94 50.69
N ALA A 179 -89.61 16.72 49.81
CA ALA A 179 -90.69 16.19 48.98
C ALA A 179 -90.09 15.42 47.79
N GLY A 180 -90.35 14.11 47.70
CA GLY A 180 -89.88 13.25 46.60
C GLY A 180 -88.62 12.41 46.85
N GLY A 181 -88.18 12.25 48.11
CA GLY A 181 -87.14 11.28 48.51
C GLY A 181 -85.67 11.71 48.34
N GLY A 182 -85.39 12.85 47.73
CA GLY A 182 -84.04 13.42 47.65
C GLY A 182 -83.66 14.27 48.87
N MET A 183 -82.37 14.30 49.23
CA MET A 183 -81.84 15.15 50.29
C MET A 183 -81.50 16.53 49.70
N PRO A 184 -82.10 17.64 50.17
CA PRO A 184 -81.79 18.97 49.65
C PRO A 184 -80.33 19.35 49.97
N SER A 185 -79.63 19.97 49.02
CA SER A 185 -78.25 20.40 49.22
C SER A 185 -77.96 21.78 48.65
N ILE A 186 -76.97 22.46 49.23
CA ILE A 186 -76.43 23.73 48.72
C ILE A 186 -74.93 23.53 48.53
N ASN A 187 -74.42 23.72 47.31
CA ASN A 187 -73.02 23.54 46.96
C ASN A 187 -72.38 24.90 46.69
N ILE A 188 -71.25 25.20 47.33
CA ILE A 188 -70.54 26.47 47.19
C ILE A 188 -69.27 26.29 46.35
N LYS A 189 -69.12 27.16 45.33
CA LYS A 189 -68.04 27.16 44.34
C LYS A 189 -67.37 28.54 44.26
N GLY A 190 -66.51 28.86 45.21
CA GLY A 190 -65.86 30.17 45.35
C GLY A 190 -66.40 30.96 46.55
N LYS A 191 -66.20 32.29 46.58
CA LYS A 191 -66.56 33.12 47.73
C LYS A 191 -68.01 33.57 47.65
N VAL A 192 -68.85 33.09 48.55
CA VAL A 192 -70.29 33.33 48.52
C VAL A 192 -70.76 34.04 49.79
N LYS A 193 -71.52 35.13 49.60
CA LYS A 193 -72.31 35.78 50.66
C LYS A 193 -73.80 35.55 50.37
N LEU A 194 -74.50 34.80 51.22
CA LEU A 194 -75.92 34.51 51.03
C LEU A 194 -76.75 35.22 52.11
N TYR A 195 -77.45 36.27 51.75
CA TYR A 195 -78.42 36.99 52.58
C TYR A 195 -79.79 36.32 52.52
N VAL A 196 -80.35 35.98 53.67
CA VAL A 196 -81.67 35.39 53.81
C VAL A 196 -82.49 36.11 54.86
N LYS A 197 -83.80 36.31 54.65
CA LYS A 197 -84.68 36.86 55.70
C LYS A 197 -85.09 35.78 56.70
N ASN A 198 -85.69 34.70 56.22
CA ASN A 198 -86.03 33.53 57.01
C ASN A 198 -85.49 32.27 56.33
N ALA A 199 -84.72 31.47 57.07
CA ALA A 199 -84.20 30.19 56.60
C ALA A 199 -84.84 29.05 57.39
N THR A 200 -85.52 28.11 56.75
CA THR A 200 -86.19 26.98 57.42
C THR A 200 -85.81 25.66 56.76
N PHE A 201 -85.10 24.80 57.49
CA PHE A 201 -84.68 23.49 57.01
C PHE A 201 -85.60 22.46 57.66
N ASN A 202 -86.56 21.93 56.88
CA ASN A 202 -87.53 20.92 57.30
C ASN A 202 -87.03 19.48 57.08
N ALA A 203 -85.95 19.28 56.32
CA ALA A 203 -85.33 17.98 56.08
C ALA A 203 -83.81 18.03 56.32
N ALA A 204 -83.19 16.85 56.49
CA ALA A 204 -81.73 16.73 56.51
C ALA A 204 -81.17 17.39 55.25
N ALA A 205 -80.24 18.30 55.42
CA ALA A 205 -79.70 19.09 54.33
C ALA A 205 -78.19 19.14 54.43
N LYS A 206 -77.52 19.11 53.28
CA LYS A 206 -76.06 19.21 53.21
C LYS A 206 -75.68 20.52 52.53
N VAL A 207 -74.95 21.37 53.24
CA VAL A 207 -74.42 22.63 52.72
C VAL A 207 -72.90 22.48 52.67
N GLU A 208 -72.38 22.19 51.48
CA GLU A 208 -70.97 21.84 51.23
C GLU A 208 -70.21 22.99 50.58
N ASN A 209 -68.97 23.17 51.01
CA ASN A 209 -68.00 24.07 50.39
C ASN A 209 -66.80 23.25 49.93
N GLU A 210 -66.38 23.40 48.67
CA GLU A 210 -65.17 22.73 48.14
C GLU A 210 -63.86 23.28 48.75
N GLY A 211 -63.93 24.41 49.47
CA GLY A 211 -62.81 25.11 50.09
C GLY A 211 -62.93 25.32 51.61
N ASP A 212 -62.27 26.37 52.09
CA ASP A 212 -62.26 26.77 53.51
C ASP A 212 -63.65 27.37 53.89
N PRO A 213 -64.24 27.08 55.07
CA PRO A 213 -65.48 27.73 55.52
C PRO A 213 -65.48 29.26 55.41
N ASP A 214 -64.33 29.92 55.41
CA ASP A 214 -64.18 31.36 55.12
C ASP A 214 -64.77 31.80 53.78
N ASP A 215 -64.82 30.90 52.80
CA ASP A 215 -65.34 31.20 51.47
C ASP A 215 -66.89 31.20 51.44
N PHE A 216 -67.60 30.88 52.53
CA PHE A 216 -69.07 30.95 52.56
C PHE A 216 -69.62 31.63 53.81
N ILE A 217 -70.19 32.83 53.63
CA ILE A 217 -70.88 33.58 54.69
C ILE A 217 -72.39 33.50 54.48
N PHE A 218 -73.09 32.88 55.42
CA PHE A 218 -74.54 32.71 55.42
C PHE A 218 -75.20 33.68 56.40
N ILE A 219 -75.88 34.70 55.88
CA ILE A 219 -76.44 35.82 56.64
C ILE A 219 -77.96 35.65 56.75
N ILE A 220 -78.52 35.62 57.96
CA ILE A 220 -79.96 35.44 58.24
C ILE A 220 -80.47 36.67 59.00
N SER A 221 -81.36 37.47 58.39
CA SER A 221 -81.77 38.76 58.95
C SER A 221 -82.96 38.74 59.92
N ASP A 222 -83.75 37.66 59.93
CA ASP A 222 -84.83 37.47 60.89
C ASP A 222 -84.63 36.14 61.66
N GLU A 223 -85.38 35.09 61.32
CA GLU A 223 -85.34 33.80 62.01
C GLU A 223 -84.74 32.70 61.13
N GLY A 224 -83.69 32.04 61.63
CA GLY A 224 -83.14 30.81 61.07
C GLY A 224 -83.55 29.58 61.88
N LYS A 225 -84.14 28.57 61.26
CA LYS A 225 -84.52 27.27 61.85
C LYS A 225 -83.87 26.14 61.05
N LEU A 226 -82.76 25.61 61.56
CA LEU A 226 -81.97 24.57 60.92
C LEU A 226 -82.27 23.21 61.58
N ASN A 227 -83.25 22.47 61.04
CA ASN A 227 -83.76 21.23 61.64
C ASN A 227 -83.26 19.96 60.93
N SER A 228 -83.64 18.81 61.47
CA SER A 228 -83.59 17.52 60.78
C SER A 228 -82.19 16.96 60.48
N ASN A 229 -81.18 17.25 61.32
CA ASN A 229 -79.80 16.71 61.21
C ASN A 229 -78.98 17.27 60.03
N SER A 230 -79.06 18.57 59.73
CA SER A 230 -78.30 19.17 58.63
C SER A 230 -76.80 19.26 58.89
N GLU A 231 -75.96 19.14 57.86
CA GLU A 231 -74.51 19.37 57.92
C GLU A 231 -74.15 20.60 57.09
N ILE A 232 -73.50 21.59 57.71
CA ILE A 232 -73.33 22.91 57.11
C ILE A 232 -71.88 23.37 57.26
N THR A 233 -71.18 23.64 56.17
CA THR A 233 -69.85 24.26 56.19
C THR A 233 -69.96 25.73 55.81
N ALA A 234 -70.01 26.63 56.79
CA ALA A 234 -70.26 28.06 56.58
C ALA A 234 -69.94 28.90 57.82
N LEU A 235 -69.67 30.20 57.62
CA LEU A 235 -69.76 31.21 58.67
C LEU A 235 -71.19 31.78 58.72
N ILE A 236 -71.92 31.60 59.81
CA ILE A 236 -73.35 31.96 59.90
C ILE A 236 -73.57 33.22 60.74
N TYR A 237 -74.03 34.30 60.12
CA TYR A 237 -74.42 35.54 60.82
C TYR A 237 -75.94 35.67 60.92
N ALA A 238 -76.54 35.53 62.10
CA ALA A 238 -78.00 35.60 62.27
C ALA A 238 -78.43 36.81 63.14
N VAL A 239 -79.22 37.73 62.60
CA VAL A 239 -79.52 39.02 63.22
C VAL A 239 -80.42 38.89 64.44
N LYS A 240 -81.58 38.23 64.33
CA LYS A 240 -82.48 38.04 65.49
C LYS A 240 -82.24 36.71 66.18
N SER A 241 -82.50 35.59 65.50
CA SER A 241 -82.35 34.27 66.13
C SER A 241 -81.97 33.15 65.18
N LEU A 242 -81.16 32.22 65.68
CA LEU A 242 -80.85 30.95 65.02
C LEU A 242 -81.24 29.79 65.94
N GLN A 243 -82.06 28.89 65.43
CA GLN A 243 -82.45 27.66 66.09
C GLN A 243 -81.83 26.47 65.35
N LEU A 244 -81.10 25.63 66.05
CA LEU A 244 -80.57 24.36 65.57
C LEU A 244 -81.37 23.24 66.22
N ASN A 245 -81.93 22.32 65.43
CA ASN A 245 -82.73 21.21 65.95
C ASN A 245 -82.21 19.86 65.42
N GLY A 246 -82.20 18.85 66.28
CA GLY A 246 -81.67 17.52 65.96
C GLY A 246 -80.14 17.50 65.95
N ASN A 247 -79.53 16.50 65.32
CA ASN A 247 -78.08 16.33 65.22
C ASN A 247 -77.41 17.28 64.20
N THR A 248 -77.96 18.49 64.01
CA THR A 248 -77.44 19.47 63.06
C THR A 248 -76.02 19.87 63.43
N SER A 249 -75.10 19.89 62.45
CA SER A 249 -73.70 20.25 62.63
C SER A 249 -73.29 21.41 61.74
N ILE A 250 -72.57 22.37 62.32
CA ILE A 250 -71.95 23.50 61.60
C ILE A 250 -70.43 23.34 61.70
N ASN A 251 -69.74 23.39 60.57
CA ASN A 251 -68.29 23.47 60.44
C ASN A 251 -67.93 24.89 59.97
N GLY A 252 -67.50 25.74 60.89
CA GLY A 252 -67.39 27.18 60.67
C GLY A 252 -67.48 27.97 61.98
N ALA A 253 -68.04 29.17 61.93
CA ALA A 253 -68.30 29.99 63.11
C ALA A 253 -69.69 30.66 63.04
N VAL A 254 -70.29 30.94 64.19
CA VAL A 254 -71.64 31.53 64.27
C VAL A 254 -71.62 32.85 65.05
N SER A 255 -72.23 33.89 64.50
CA SER A 255 -72.41 35.19 65.16
C SER A 255 -73.90 35.54 65.13
N VAL A 256 -74.57 35.63 66.28
CA VAL A 256 -76.04 35.60 66.32
C VAL A 256 -76.69 36.45 67.42
N GLY A 257 -77.87 37.03 67.17
CA GLY A 257 -78.67 37.71 68.18
C GLY A 257 -79.02 36.78 69.35
N SER A 258 -79.86 35.78 69.12
CA SER A 258 -80.15 34.69 70.06
C SER A 258 -79.97 33.30 69.43
N LEU A 259 -79.24 32.40 70.09
CA LEU A 259 -78.97 31.04 69.63
C LEU A 259 -79.75 30.02 70.47
N SER A 260 -80.52 29.16 69.83
CA SER A 260 -81.19 28.02 70.45
C SER A 260 -80.67 26.71 69.85
N MET A 261 -80.07 25.84 70.64
CA MET A 261 -79.54 24.55 70.20
C MET A 261 -80.34 23.42 70.84
N ASN A 262 -81.07 22.62 70.07
CA ASN A 262 -81.94 21.57 70.58
C ASN A 262 -81.45 20.18 70.12
N THR A 263 -81.54 19.18 71.01
CA THR A 263 -81.41 17.75 70.71
C THR A 263 -80.14 17.37 69.92
N ASN A 264 -78.97 17.72 70.48
CA ASN A 264 -77.60 17.27 70.06
C ASN A 264 -76.90 18.05 68.93
N ALA A 265 -77.35 19.26 68.60
CA ALA A 265 -76.68 20.11 67.62
C ALA A 265 -75.20 20.43 67.98
N LYS A 266 -74.31 20.55 66.98
CA LYS A 266 -72.87 20.81 67.15
C LYS A 266 -72.37 21.98 66.30
N ILE A 267 -71.44 22.77 66.82
CA ILE A 267 -70.69 23.79 66.06
C ILE A 267 -69.19 23.51 66.23
N TYR A 268 -68.47 23.28 65.13
CA TYR A 268 -67.01 23.07 65.07
C TYR A 268 -66.34 24.34 64.53
N GLY A 269 -65.43 24.93 65.31
CA GLY A 269 -64.78 26.20 65.02
C GLY A 269 -63.67 26.10 63.99
N GLU A 270 -63.95 26.49 62.74
CA GLU A 270 -63.00 26.52 61.63
C GLU A 270 -63.16 27.82 60.83
N ASN A 271 -62.12 28.66 60.78
CA ASN A 271 -62.01 29.86 59.94
C ASN A 271 -60.57 30.42 59.98
N GLN A 272 -60.24 31.45 59.20
CA GLN A 272 -58.90 32.06 59.11
C GLN A 272 -58.38 32.64 60.42
N CYS A 273 -59.27 32.88 61.38
CA CYS A 273 -58.96 33.46 62.68
C CYS A 273 -58.66 32.36 63.72
N LEU A 274 -59.02 31.11 63.43
CA LEU A 274 -59.00 29.98 64.36
C LEU A 274 -57.91 28.94 64.02
N THR A 275 -57.41 28.87 62.77
CA THR A 275 -56.44 27.84 62.30
C THR A 275 -55.24 28.40 61.52
N ILE A 276 -54.04 27.83 61.76
CA ILE A 276 -52.77 28.13 61.04
C ILE A 276 -52.58 27.11 59.89
N PRO A 277 -52.15 27.51 58.66
CA PRO A 277 -51.93 26.60 57.53
C PRO A 277 -50.57 25.85 57.56
N ASP A 278 -50.42 24.74 56.81
CA ASP A 278 -49.15 24.06 56.51
C ASP A 278 -48.75 24.25 55.03
N LEU A 279 -47.51 23.89 54.63
CA LEU A 279 -46.98 24.02 53.27
C LEU A 279 -46.79 22.67 52.55
N LEU A 280 -47.04 22.67 51.24
CA LEU A 280 -46.87 21.53 50.31
C LEU A 280 -45.99 21.92 49.12
N PHE A 281 -45.03 21.06 48.74
CA PHE A 281 -44.19 21.22 47.55
C PHE A 281 -44.66 20.33 46.39
N GLU A 282 -44.74 20.89 45.18
CA GLU A 282 -45.07 20.19 43.94
C GLU A 282 -44.05 20.53 42.82
N PRO A 283 -43.25 19.55 42.34
CA PRO A 283 -43.06 18.22 42.91
C PRO A 283 -42.24 18.28 44.19
N SER A 284 -42.37 17.29 45.07
CA SER A 284 -41.62 17.20 46.33
C SER A 284 -40.13 16.83 46.15
N SER A 285 -39.78 16.26 45.00
CA SER A 285 -38.42 15.86 44.59
C SER A 285 -38.35 15.84 43.05
N GLY A 286 -37.16 15.82 42.45
CA GLY A 286 -37.02 15.80 40.99
C GLY A 286 -35.59 15.56 40.51
N LYS A 287 -35.42 15.23 39.24
CA LYS A 287 -34.10 15.07 38.60
C LYS A 287 -34.05 15.83 37.28
N ASN A 288 -32.92 16.47 36.99
CA ASN A 288 -32.67 17.10 35.68
C ASN A 288 -31.16 17.18 35.38
N PHE A 289 -30.76 17.59 34.19
CA PHE A 289 -29.35 17.87 33.88
C PHE A 289 -28.93 19.28 34.31
N THR A 290 -27.63 19.48 34.59
CA THR A 290 -27.06 20.80 34.83
C THR A 290 -27.33 21.74 33.65
N GLY A 291 -27.69 22.99 33.93
CA GLY A 291 -28.13 23.98 32.94
C GLY A 291 -29.63 23.95 32.64
N LYS A 292 -30.37 22.95 33.13
CA LYS A 292 -31.85 22.88 33.04
C LYS A 292 -32.50 23.23 34.38
N SER A 293 -33.80 23.54 34.32
CA SER A 293 -34.59 23.99 35.46
C SER A 293 -35.71 23.01 35.81
N ILE A 294 -36.06 22.91 37.08
CA ILE A 294 -37.23 22.16 37.59
C ILE A 294 -38.24 23.16 38.11
N LYS A 295 -39.49 23.13 37.63
CA LYS A 295 -40.58 23.97 38.15
C LYS A 295 -41.00 23.46 39.52
N VAL A 296 -41.02 24.34 40.53
CA VAL A 296 -41.44 24.03 41.90
C VAL A 296 -42.55 24.99 42.32
N VAL A 297 -43.66 24.44 42.82
CA VAL A 297 -44.81 25.17 43.35
C VAL A 297 -44.93 24.87 44.85
N VAL A 298 -45.04 25.91 45.66
CA VAL A 298 -45.28 25.81 47.11
C VAL A 298 -46.68 26.31 47.39
N LYS A 299 -47.52 25.49 48.05
CA LYS A 299 -48.93 25.81 48.35
C LYS A 299 -49.22 25.74 49.85
N THR A 300 -50.19 26.52 50.32
CA THR A 300 -50.76 26.37 51.67
C THR A 300 -51.91 25.39 51.70
N ILE A 301 -51.95 24.57 52.74
CA ILE A 301 -52.99 23.57 52.99
C ILE A 301 -53.53 23.68 54.42
N SER A 302 -54.78 23.26 54.61
CA SER A 302 -55.40 23.10 55.93
C SER A 302 -54.82 21.89 56.68
N SER A 303 -55.17 21.74 57.95
CA SER A 303 -54.81 20.57 58.77
C SER A 303 -55.30 19.23 58.20
N LYS A 304 -56.27 19.26 57.27
CA LYS A 304 -56.80 18.09 56.55
C LYS A 304 -56.22 17.93 55.14
N GLY A 305 -55.24 18.75 54.76
CA GLY A 305 -54.59 18.69 53.45
C GLY A 305 -55.37 19.34 52.31
N LEU A 306 -56.43 20.10 52.60
CA LEU A 306 -57.18 20.84 51.59
C LEU A 306 -56.47 22.17 51.25
N PRO A 307 -56.47 22.64 50.00
CA PRO A 307 -55.87 23.92 49.63
C PRO A 307 -56.46 25.07 50.45
N ARG A 308 -55.60 25.96 50.95
CA ARG A 308 -56.03 27.18 51.64
C ARG A 308 -55.79 28.37 50.74
N HIS A 309 -56.88 29.04 50.36
CA HIS A 309 -56.86 30.25 49.56
C HIS A 309 -56.77 31.48 50.48
N ASN A 310 -56.46 32.66 49.91
CA ASN A 310 -56.34 33.93 50.64
C ASN A 310 -55.18 34.05 51.64
N VAL A 311 -54.26 33.08 51.70
CA VAL A 311 -53.01 33.26 52.45
C VAL A 311 -52.04 34.06 51.58
N ASN A 312 -51.88 35.33 51.93
CA ASN A 312 -50.87 36.20 51.35
C ASN A 312 -49.70 36.35 52.32
N GLY A 313 -48.51 36.56 51.77
CA GLY A 313 -47.32 36.78 52.57
C GLY A 313 -46.04 36.78 51.75
N THR A 314 -44.93 36.61 52.46
CA THR A 314 -43.60 36.51 51.88
C THR A 314 -43.02 35.13 52.14
N LEU A 315 -42.70 34.40 51.07
CA LEU A 315 -42.03 33.10 51.12
C LEU A 315 -40.53 33.29 50.94
N LEU A 316 -39.77 32.96 51.99
CA LEU A 316 -38.33 32.88 51.94
C LEU A 316 -37.92 31.47 51.53
N VAL A 317 -37.17 31.33 50.44
CA VAL A 317 -36.73 30.04 49.88
C VAL A 317 -35.21 29.98 49.89
N ASN A 318 -34.65 28.95 50.50
CA ASN A 318 -33.21 28.71 50.55
C ASN A 318 -32.86 27.32 49.97
N VAL A 319 -31.75 27.24 49.25
CA VAL A 319 -31.26 25.99 48.65
C VAL A 319 -30.04 25.51 49.45
N SER A 320 -29.89 24.21 49.62
CA SER A 320 -28.80 23.63 50.44
C SER A 320 -27.39 23.85 49.88
N SER A 321 -27.26 24.19 48.59
CA SER A 321 -25.99 24.52 47.92
C SER A 321 -26.25 25.45 46.72
N ASP A 322 -25.72 26.66 46.82
CA ASP A 322 -25.75 27.70 45.78
C ASP A 322 -24.78 27.44 44.62
N GLU A 323 -23.73 26.66 44.86
CA GLU A 323 -22.84 26.14 43.80
C GLU A 323 -23.53 25.11 42.90
N ARG A 324 -24.51 24.36 43.44
CA ARG A 324 -25.18 23.27 42.71
C ARG A 324 -26.52 23.68 42.11
N ALA A 325 -27.28 24.55 42.75
CA ALA A 325 -28.55 25.01 42.21
C ALA A 325 -28.92 26.40 42.71
N CYS A 326 -29.70 27.11 41.91
CA CYS A 326 -30.23 28.44 42.25
C CYS A 326 -31.71 28.55 41.92
N ILE A 327 -32.35 29.60 42.43
CA ILE A 327 -33.77 29.90 42.16
C ILE A 327 -33.87 30.94 41.04
N SER A 328 -34.78 30.72 40.09
CA SER A 328 -35.08 31.61 38.97
C SER A 328 -36.59 31.90 38.91
N GLY A 329 -36.95 33.09 38.40
CA GLY A 329 -38.33 33.50 38.17
C GLY A 329 -38.97 32.88 36.92
N SER A 330 -38.17 32.33 36.02
CA SER A 330 -38.62 31.66 34.79
C SER A 330 -37.72 30.48 34.43
N GLU A 331 -38.17 29.61 33.53
CA GLU A 331 -37.44 28.40 33.12
C GLU A 331 -36.03 28.70 32.60
N SER A 332 -35.90 29.76 31.79
CA SER A 332 -34.63 30.24 31.21
C SER A 332 -34.03 31.45 31.94
N GLY A 333 -34.65 31.91 33.01
CA GLY A 333 -34.24 33.09 33.75
C GLY A 333 -32.85 32.96 34.38
N GLU A 334 -32.26 34.11 34.69
CA GLU A 334 -31.05 34.17 35.51
C GLU A 334 -31.37 33.82 36.96
N CYS A 335 -30.35 33.31 37.66
CA CYS A 335 -30.45 33.08 39.10
C CYS A 335 -30.79 34.39 39.80
N LEU A 336 -31.85 34.39 40.61
CA LEU A 336 -32.24 35.51 41.45
C LEU A 336 -31.16 35.67 42.55
N LYS A 337 -30.17 36.54 42.30
CA LYS A 337 -29.09 36.83 43.25
C LYS A 337 -29.60 37.71 44.40
N ILE A 338 -29.32 37.31 45.64
CA ILE A 338 -29.21 38.22 46.78
C ILE A 338 -27.72 38.32 47.13
N SER A 339 -27.25 39.54 47.37
CA SER A 339 -25.85 40.00 47.32
C SER A 339 -24.86 39.37 48.32
N THR A 340 -25.21 38.31 49.04
CA THR A 340 -24.32 37.61 49.98
C THR A 340 -24.70 36.13 50.15
N PRO A 341 -23.73 35.22 50.38
CA PRO A 341 -24.00 33.80 50.56
C PRO A 341 -24.77 33.57 51.87
N ARG A 342 -25.93 32.91 51.79
CA ARG A 342 -26.93 32.58 52.85
C ARG A 342 -28.20 33.45 52.97
N ASN A 343 -28.52 34.34 52.02
CA ASN A 343 -29.83 34.99 52.07
C ASN A 343 -30.90 34.22 51.28
N PRO A 344 -32.05 33.87 51.90
CA PRO A 344 -33.15 33.20 51.21
C PRO A 344 -33.78 34.12 50.16
N VAL A 345 -34.15 33.56 49.01
CA VAL A 345 -34.88 34.27 47.95
C VAL A 345 -36.28 34.57 48.44
N SER A 346 -36.61 35.86 48.47
CA SER A 346 -37.93 36.36 48.86
C SER A 346 -38.87 36.36 47.67
N LEU A 347 -39.90 35.51 47.73
CA LEU A 347 -40.96 35.40 46.74
C LEU A 347 -42.28 35.93 47.33
N LYS A 348 -43.09 36.57 46.49
CA LYS A 348 -44.47 36.89 46.86
C LYS A 348 -45.25 35.59 46.94
N PHE A 349 -45.91 35.37 48.07
CA PHE A 349 -46.85 34.27 48.27
C PHE A 349 -48.25 34.87 48.16
N ILE A 350 -48.97 34.52 47.10
CA ILE A 350 -50.24 35.16 46.75
C ILE A 350 -51.30 34.09 46.67
N ASN A 351 -52.43 34.33 47.33
CA ASN A 351 -53.60 33.48 47.30
C ASN A 351 -53.31 32.00 47.62
N GLY A 352 -52.39 31.76 48.56
CA GLY A 352 -52.04 30.42 49.00
C GLY A 352 -50.98 29.70 48.18
N GLU A 353 -50.31 30.35 47.23
CA GLU A 353 -49.24 29.71 46.45
C GLU A 353 -48.08 30.64 46.06
N ALA A 354 -46.92 30.03 45.78
CA ALA A 354 -45.78 30.64 45.09
C ALA A 354 -45.13 29.63 44.14
N THR A 355 -44.69 30.11 42.97
CA THR A 355 -44.01 29.29 41.96
C THR A 355 -42.63 29.83 41.68
N PHE A 356 -41.64 28.95 41.53
CA PHE A 356 -40.29 29.29 41.08
C PHE A 356 -39.65 28.14 40.28
N TRP A 357 -38.50 28.41 39.67
CA TRP A 357 -37.72 27.43 38.94
C TRP A 357 -36.39 27.16 39.65
N LEU A 358 -36.11 25.89 39.95
CA LEU A 358 -34.83 25.45 40.51
C LEU A 358 -33.88 25.10 39.35
N LYS A 359 -32.90 25.96 39.07
CA LYS A 359 -31.93 25.81 37.99
C LYS A 359 -30.67 25.11 38.49
N GLY A 360 -30.28 24.02 37.82
CA GLY A 360 -29.05 23.29 38.15
C GLY A 360 -27.80 24.00 37.61
N LEU A 361 -26.84 24.27 38.49
CA LEU A 361 -25.55 24.87 38.18
C LEU A 361 -24.41 23.84 38.27
N GLY A 362 -24.48 22.94 39.25
CA GLY A 362 -23.51 21.89 39.53
C GLY A 362 -24.19 20.53 39.70
N THR A 363 -23.41 19.45 39.72
CA THR A 363 -23.97 18.10 39.86
C THR A 363 -24.20 17.71 41.33
N GLY A 364 -25.14 16.78 41.53
CA GLY A 364 -25.45 16.19 42.83
C GLY A 364 -26.79 16.62 43.41
N ASP A 365 -27.00 16.24 44.67
CA ASP A 365 -28.25 16.44 45.38
C ASP A 365 -28.31 17.82 46.05
N VAL A 366 -29.51 18.43 45.99
CA VAL A 366 -29.88 19.66 46.69
C VAL A 366 -31.26 19.53 47.33
N SER A 367 -31.47 20.20 48.45
CA SER A 367 -32.79 20.34 49.10
C SER A 367 -33.16 21.82 49.22
N ILE A 368 -34.46 22.08 49.39
CA ILE A 368 -35.03 23.42 49.51
C ILE A 368 -35.64 23.56 50.91
N SER A 369 -35.24 24.57 51.65
CA SER A 369 -35.87 24.96 52.92
C SER A 369 -36.67 26.24 52.75
N THR A 370 -37.91 26.27 53.24
CA THR A 370 -38.80 27.43 53.10
C THR A 370 -39.31 27.97 54.44
N GLN A 371 -39.53 29.29 54.48
CA GLN A 371 -40.19 29.99 55.57
C GLN A 371 -41.22 30.97 55.00
N LEU A 372 -42.50 30.70 55.17
CA LEU A 372 -43.59 31.63 54.86
C LEU A 372 -43.86 32.52 56.07
N THR A 373 -43.85 33.83 55.87
CA THR A 373 -44.41 34.80 56.83
C THR A 373 -45.69 35.34 56.23
N THR A 374 -46.84 35.03 56.83
CA THR A 374 -48.14 35.51 56.34
C THR A 374 -48.31 37.00 56.65
N ASP A 375 -49.18 37.71 55.91
CA ASP A 375 -49.50 39.12 56.19
C ASP A 375 -50.13 39.30 57.60
N GLY A 376 -50.72 38.23 58.15
CA GLY A 376 -51.21 38.15 59.53
C GLY A 376 -50.12 37.94 60.60
N GLY A 377 -48.85 37.82 60.20
CA GLY A 377 -47.70 37.68 61.11
C GLY A 377 -47.36 36.24 61.52
N GLU A 378 -48.00 35.23 60.94
CA GLU A 378 -47.71 33.81 61.23
C GLU A 378 -46.47 33.34 60.47
N ILE A 379 -45.64 32.49 61.10
CA ILE A 379 -44.42 31.94 60.50
C ILE A 379 -44.57 30.42 60.35
N ILE A 380 -44.46 29.93 59.12
CA ILE A 380 -44.58 28.50 58.76
C ILE A 380 -43.31 28.05 58.05
N LYS A 381 -42.73 26.92 58.45
CA LYS A 381 -41.48 26.38 57.87
C LYS A 381 -41.69 24.98 57.31
N LYS A 382 -41.10 24.71 56.14
CA LYS A 382 -41.16 23.38 55.49
C LYS A 382 -39.94 23.14 54.61
N ASP A 383 -39.40 21.93 54.68
CA ASP A 383 -38.33 21.47 53.79
C ASP A 383 -38.90 20.56 52.69
N SER A 384 -38.32 20.63 51.50
CA SER A 384 -38.62 19.75 50.37
C SER A 384 -37.96 18.38 50.53
N GLY A 385 -38.27 17.46 49.62
CA GLY A 385 -37.42 16.31 49.34
C GLY A 385 -36.15 16.69 48.56
N ILE A 386 -35.49 15.69 47.98
CA ILE A 386 -34.20 15.85 47.29
C ILE A 386 -34.41 16.12 45.79
N TYR A 387 -33.71 17.11 45.25
CA TYR A 387 -33.57 17.32 43.81
C TYR A 387 -32.15 16.96 43.37
N THR A 388 -31.99 16.14 42.32
CA THR A 388 -30.69 15.70 41.82
C THR A 388 -30.38 16.30 40.46
N PHE A 389 -29.21 16.94 40.31
CA PHE A 389 -28.71 17.40 39.01
C PHE A 389 -27.60 16.51 38.46
N LEU A 390 -27.77 16.03 37.22
CA LEU A 390 -26.82 15.17 36.51
C LEU A 390 -25.94 16.00 35.56
N PRO A 391 -24.69 15.58 35.26
CA PRO A 391 -23.86 16.29 34.29
C PRO A 391 -24.42 16.23 32.87
N LYS A 392 -24.17 17.27 32.08
CA LYS A 392 -24.40 17.26 30.63
C LYS A 392 -23.20 16.67 29.88
N LEU A 393 -23.41 16.20 28.65
CA LEU A 393 -22.31 15.78 27.78
C LEU A 393 -21.75 16.95 26.96
N GLU A 394 -20.44 16.91 26.69
CA GLU A 394 -19.73 17.74 25.71
C GLU A 394 -18.72 16.89 24.92
N LEU A 395 -18.48 17.25 23.66
CA LEU A 395 -17.42 16.66 22.83
C LEU A 395 -16.24 17.63 22.74
N ASP A 396 -15.02 17.14 22.95
CA ASP A 396 -13.79 17.92 22.80
C ASP A 396 -12.78 17.23 21.87
N PRO A 397 -12.41 17.85 20.74
CA PRO A 397 -12.99 19.09 20.20
C PRO A 397 -14.41 18.85 19.63
N GLU A 398 -15.28 19.86 19.68
CA GLU A 398 -16.62 19.81 19.04
C GLU A 398 -16.50 19.74 17.50
N LYS A 399 -15.45 20.35 16.96
CA LYS A 399 -15.12 20.36 15.53
C LYS A 399 -13.63 20.18 15.33
N ALA A 400 -13.25 19.31 14.40
CA ALA A 400 -11.86 19.13 14.00
C ALA A 400 -11.76 18.59 12.58
N THR A 401 -10.57 18.71 12.01
CA THR A 401 -10.26 18.21 10.67
C THR A 401 -9.14 17.19 10.78
N SER A 402 -9.17 16.17 9.93
CA SER A 402 -8.14 15.16 9.84
C SER A 402 -7.92 14.74 8.38
N ALA A 403 -6.77 14.17 8.09
CA ALA A 403 -6.54 13.49 6.82
C ALA A 403 -7.44 12.23 6.75
N SER A 404 -8.01 11.94 5.58
CA SER A 404 -8.77 10.69 5.33
C SER A 404 -7.92 9.47 5.73
N CYS A 405 -8.55 8.40 6.21
CA CYS A 405 -7.90 7.20 6.74
C CYS A 405 -7.02 7.38 7.99
N SER A 406 -6.97 8.58 8.59
CA SER A 406 -6.33 8.82 9.90
C SER A 406 -7.34 8.75 11.04
N ASP A 407 -6.87 8.31 12.21
CA ASP A 407 -7.68 8.21 13.42
C ASP A 407 -7.67 9.56 14.15
N LEU A 408 -8.79 10.30 14.10
CA LEU A 408 -8.96 11.58 14.79
C LEU A 408 -9.46 11.33 16.22
N LYS A 409 -8.61 11.60 17.21
CA LYS A 409 -8.97 11.42 18.63
C LYS A 409 -9.94 12.53 19.08
N ILE A 410 -11.08 12.13 19.63
CA ILE A 410 -12.04 13.01 20.28
C ILE A 410 -12.34 12.49 21.70
N SER A 411 -12.75 13.39 22.58
CA SER A 411 -13.10 13.06 23.97
C SER A 411 -14.56 13.40 24.25
N VAL A 412 -15.29 12.46 24.86
CA VAL A 412 -16.61 12.71 25.45
C VAL A 412 -16.39 13.09 26.90
N ARG A 413 -16.93 14.23 27.34
CA ARG A 413 -16.81 14.75 28.70
C ARG A 413 -18.18 14.89 29.34
N ALA A 414 -18.31 14.42 30.57
CA ALA A 414 -19.43 14.74 31.45
C ALA A 414 -19.05 15.97 32.27
N VAL A 415 -19.76 17.08 32.05
CA VAL A 415 -19.44 18.38 32.66
C VAL A 415 -20.65 18.97 33.39
N ASP A 416 -20.40 19.91 34.30
CA ASP A 416 -21.45 20.74 34.90
C ASP A 416 -21.82 21.95 34.01
N ALA A 417 -22.61 22.89 34.52
CA ALA A 417 -23.01 24.07 33.75
C ALA A 417 -21.84 25.04 33.47
N ALA A 418 -20.74 24.96 34.23
CA ALA A 418 -19.54 25.76 34.05
C ALA A 418 -18.51 25.10 33.12
N GLY A 419 -18.77 23.88 32.63
CA GLY A 419 -17.85 23.12 31.78
C GLY A 419 -16.79 22.32 32.55
N LEU A 420 -16.91 22.22 33.88
CA LEU A 420 -15.96 21.46 34.69
C LEU A 420 -16.29 19.96 34.67
N ILE A 421 -15.26 19.14 34.48
CA ILE A 421 -15.37 17.68 34.36
C ILE A 421 -15.79 17.05 35.68
N GLN A 422 -16.78 16.17 35.64
CA GLN A 422 -17.34 15.50 36.81
C GLN A 422 -16.69 14.12 37.00
N SER A 423 -15.60 14.10 37.77
CA SER A 423 -14.75 12.93 37.95
C SER A 423 -15.41 11.73 38.66
N SER A 424 -16.56 11.91 39.30
CA SER A 424 -17.31 10.80 39.89
C SER A 424 -18.31 10.15 38.92
N PHE A 425 -18.43 10.65 37.69
CA PHE A 425 -19.42 10.20 36.73
C PHE A 425 -18.88 9.09 35.82
N ASN A 426 -19.42 7.87 35.98
CA ASN A 426 -18.93 6.66 35.32
C ASN A 426 -20.03 5.90 34.53
N ASN A 427 -20.91 6.63 33.86
CA ASN A 427 -22.04 6.03 33.13
C ASN A 427 -21.68 5.68 31.68
N PRO A 428 -22.37 4.70 31.07
CA PRO A 428 -22.24 4.42 29.65
C PRO A 428 -22.83 5.55 28.80
N VAL A 429 -22.14 5.88 27.71
CA VAL A 429 -22.57 6.81 26.67
C VAL A 429 -22.54 6.08 25.34
N THR A 430 -23.59 6.24 24.56
CA THR A 430 -23.69 5.70 23.20
C THR A 430 -23.30 6.79 22.21
N LEU A 431 -22.39 6.48 21.30
CA LEU A 431 -21.99 7.35 20.22
C LEU A 431 -22.47 6.78 18.88
N SER A 432 -22.88 7.65 17.98
CA SER A 432 -23.22 7.30 16.60
C SER A 432 -22.55 8.27 15.63
N ALA A 433 -22.04 7.74 14.51
CA ALA A 433 -21.41 8.53 13.44
C ALA A 433 -22.22 8.46 12.14
N THR A 434 -22.41 9.60 11.48
CA THR A 434 -23.08 9.71 10.17
C THR A 434 -22.07 9.73 9.01
N GLY A 435 -22.53 9.94 7.77
CA GLY A 435 -21.66 10.04 6.58
C GLY A 435 -20.91 8.76 6.25
N ASP A 436 -19.65 8.87 5.80
CA ASP A 436 -18.75 7.75 5.49
C ASP A 436 -17.76 7.46 6.66
N GLY A 437 -18.01 8.03 7.84
CA GLY A 437 -17.16 7.85 9.03
C GLY A 437 -17.58 6.70 9.93
N CYS A 438 -16.66 6.21 10.76
CA CYS A 438 -16.89 5.21 11.79
C CYS A 438 -16.11 5.55 13.05
N LEU A 439 -16.50 4.91 14.16
CA LEU A 439 -15.99 5.13 15.51
C LEU A 439 -15.19 3.91 15.95
N LYS A 440 -13.99 4.17 16.48
CA LYS A 440 -13.07 3.16 17.00
C LYS A 440 -12.71 3.47 18.44
N LEU A 441 -12.91 2.51 19.35
CA LEU A 441 -12.52 2.65 20.75
C LEU A 441 -11.00 2.46 20.91
N PRO A 442 -10.34 3.10 21.89
CA PRO A 442 -8.89 3.01 22.06
C PRO A 442 -8.33 1.60 22.26
N SER A 443 -9.14 0.68 22.78
CA SER A 443 -8.77 -0.71 23.07
C SER A 443 -9.31 -1.72 22.04
N GLY A 444 -9.96 -1.27 20.96
CA GLY A 444 -10.58 -2.14 19.96
C GLY A 444 -10.10 -1.85 18.54
N ASP A 445 -9.91 -2.90 17.73
CA ASP A 445 -9.49 -2.75 16.32
C ASP A 445 -10.66 -2.52 15.35
N THR A 446 -11.90 -2.74 15.79
CA THR A 446 -13.09 -2.67 14.93
C THR A 446 -13.70 -1.27 14.88
N CYS A 447 -13.84 -0.74 13.66
CA CYS A 447 -14.52 0.52 13.39
C CYS A 447 -16.01 0.27 13.12
N SER A 448 -16.90 0.96 13.85
CA SER A 448 -18.36 0.78 13.78
C SER A 448 -19.11 2.11 13.67
N LYS A 449 -20.29 2.11 13.08
CA LYS A 449 -21.18 3.29 13.02
C LYS A 449 -21.70 3.72 14.40
N THR A 450 -21.82 2.77 15.31
CA THR A 450 -22.28 2.99 16.68
C THR A 450 -21.31 2.31 17.64
N GLN A 451 -20.94 3.01 18.72
CA GLN A 451 -20.09 2.50 19.78
C GLN A 451 -20.67 2.89 21.15
N THR A 452 -20.53 2.03 22.14
CA THR A 452 -20.86 2.37 23.53
C THR A 452 -19.57 2.39 24.33
N MET A 453 -19.35 3.45 25.11
CA MET A 453 -18.21 3.55 26.03
C MET A 453 -18.66 3.94 27.42
N VAL A 454 -17.92 3.51 28.43
CA VAL A 454 -18.09 3.99 29.80
C VAL A 454 -17.14 5.17 30.00
N LEU A 455 -17.66 6.28 30.50
CA LEU A 455 -16.80 7.40 30.92
C LEU A 455 -16.02 6.96 32.16
N ASN A 456 -14.72 7.18 32.18
CA ASN A 456 -13.88 6.93 33.36
C ASN A 456 -13.44 8.29 33.90
N ASN A 457 -13.80 8.57 35.15
CA ASN A 457 -13.59 9.87 35.76
C ASN A 457 -14.22 11.02 34.94
N GLY A 458 -15.42 10.80 34.40
CA GLY A 458 -16.13 11.80 33.60
C GLY A 458 -15.60 12.00 32.18
N ILE A 459 -14.61 11.21 31.71
CA ILE A 459 -14.03 11.33 30.37
C ILE A 459 -13.99 9.97 29.68
N GLY A 460 -14.36 9.94 28.39
CA GLY A 460 -14.15 8.81 27.49
C GLY A 460 -13.44 9.28 26.22
N HIS A 461 -12.66 8.40 25.60
CA HIS A 461 -11.96 8.70 24.34
C HIS A 461 -12.45 7.77 23.23
N VAL A 462 -12.53 8.30 22.02
CA VAL A 462 -12.83 7.56 20.80
C VAL A 462 -12.10 8.18 19.63
N PHE A 463 -11.80 7.36 18.64
CA PHE A 463 -11.28 7.81 17.37
C PHE A 463 -12.39 7.85 16.34
N VAL A 464 -12.50 8.98 15.64
CA VAL A 464 -13.31 9.10 14.42
C VAL A 464 -12.40 8.82 13.24
N ARG A 465 -12.83 7.93 12.35
CA ARG A 465 -12.10 7.58 11.13
C ARG A 465 -13.04 7.62 9.95
N SER A 466 -12.57 8.08 8.79
CA SER A 466 -13.31 7.94 7.53
C SER A 466 -12.36 7.62 6.38
N ASP A 467 -12.73 6.67 5.53
CA ASP A 467 -12.08 6.43 4.25
C ASP A 467 -12.65 7.32 3.13
N GLY A 468 -13.70 8.09 3.45
CA GLY A 468 -14.33 9.08 2.58
C GLY A 468 -13.68 10.47 2.71
N ILE A 469 -14.15 11.38 1.85
CA ILE A 469 -13.81 12.81 1.92
C ILE A 469 -15.10 13.55 2.29
N GLY A 470 -15.04 14.47 3.25
CA GLY A 470 -16.18 15.27 3.68
C GLY A 470 -16.44 15.20 5.18
N GLN A 471 -17.66 15.59 5.56
CA GLN A 471 -18.07 15.74 6.95
C GLN A 471 -18.57 14.41 7.54
N VAL A 472 -18.16 14.13 8.78
CA VAL A 472 -18.66 13.06 9.64
C VAL A 472 -19.20 13.72 10.90
N ASP A 473 -20.51 13.59 11.13
CA ASP A 473 -21.10 14.04 12.39
C ASP A 473 -21.10 12.90 13.41
N VAL A 474 -20.78 13.21 14.65
CA VAL A 474 -20.86 12.29 15.78
C VAL A 474 -21.83 12.84 16.80
N GLU A 475 -22.83 12.04 17.16
CA GLU A 475 -23.73 12.29 18.28
C GLU A 475 -23.33 11.38 19.44
N ALA A 476 -23.09 11.96 20.61
CA ALA A 476 -22.96 11.25 21.89
C ALA A 476 -24.24 11.42 22.70
N LYS A 477 -24.82 10.32 23.16
CA LYS A 477 -26.10 10.26 23.87
C LYS A 477 -25.95 9.53 25.20
N LEU A 478 -26.39 10.20 26.27
CA LEU A 478 -26.52 9.66 27.61
C LEU A 478 -28.02 9.56 27.96
N GLU A 479 -28.45 8.38 28.40
CA GLU A 479 -29.82 8.13 28.88
C GLU A 479 -29.79 7.72 30.35
N VAL A 480 -30.54 8.43 31.19
CA VAL A 480 -30.70 8.12 32.62
C VAL A 480 -32.19 8.16 32.96
N GLY A 481 -32.84 6.99 32.95
CA GLY A 481 -34.30 6.88 33.13
C GLY A 481 -35.05 7.51 31.96
N SER A 482 -35.92 8.49 32.23
CA SER A 482 -36.63 9.26 31.20
C SER A 482 -35.88 10.51 30.72
N LEU A 483 -34.68 10.79 31.26
CA LEU A 483 -33.87 11.95 30.91
C LEU A 483 -32.83 11.56 29.84
N SER A 484 -32.62 12.42 28.84
CA SER A 484 -31.55 12.28 27.85
C SER A 484 -30.70 13.55 27.72
N SER A 485 -29.40 13.37 27.56
CA SER A 485 -28.45 14.43 27.22
C SER A 485 -27.72 14.03 25.94
N THR A 486 -27.66 14.93 24.97
CA THR A 486 -26.93 14.73 23.72
C THR A 486 -25.85 15.79 23.55
N ALA A 487 -24.75 15.40 22.92
CA ALA A 487 -23.70 16.29 22.44
C ALA A 487 -23.37 15.93 20.99
N ASN A 488 -23.24 16.94 20.13
CA ASN A 488 -22.98 16.76 18.71
C ASN A 488 -21.64 17.37 18.34
N GLY A 489 -20.93 16.76 17.39
CA GLY A 489 -19.68 17.27 16.85
C GLY A 489 -19.53 16.93 15.38
N SER A 490 -18.83 17.77 14.63
CA SER A 490 -18.67 17.65 13.18
C SER A 490 -17.19 17.63 12.79
N TYR A 491 -16.78 16.59 12.08
CA TYR A 491 -15.38 16.32 11.76
C TYR A 491 -15.15 16.18 10.27
N PHE A 492 -14.14 16.84 9.71
CA PHE A 492 -13.89 16.87 8.27
C PHE A 492 -12.68 16.03 7.88
N PHE A 493 -12.85 15.11 6.92
CA PHE A 493 -11.78 14.27 6.37
C PHE A 493 -11.40 14.70 4.96
N ARG A 494 -10.09 14.85 4.70
CA ARG A 494 -9.55 15.42 3.45
C ARG A 494 -8.44 14.55 2.83
N PRO A 495 -8.29 14.49 1.50
CA PRO A 495 -7.16 13.83 0.85
C PRO A 495 -5.88 14.68 0.94
N GLU A 496 -4.70 14.06 0.86
CA GLU A 496 -3.42 14.78 0.94
C GLU A 496 -2.68 15.01 -0.38
N GLY A 497 -2.93 14.19 -1.41
CA GLY A 497 -2.30 14.35 -2.72
C GLY A 497 -2.41 13.11 -3.59
N PHE A 498 -1.47 12.95 -4.53
CA PHE A 498 -1.34 11.75 -5.35
C PHE A 498 -0.04 10.99 -5.10
N ARG A 499 -0.12 9.66 -5.22
CA ARG A 499 1.00 8.73 -5.28
C ARG A 499 1.01 8.02 -6.63
N PHE A 500 2.20 7.80 -7.17
CA PHE A 500 2.40 6.97 -8.35
C PHE A 500 2.67 5.52 -7.96
N GLU A 501 2.15 4.59 -8.75
CA GLU A 501 2.45 3.17 -8.62
C GLU A 501 3.02 2.62 -9.94
N PRO A 502 4.20 1.98 -9.92
CA PRO A 502 5.05 1.71 -8.75
C PRO A 502 5.68 2.99 -8.14
N ALA A 503 6.04 2.92 -6.84
CA ALA A 503 6.64 4.06 -6.12
C ALA A 503 8.07 4.38 -6.61
N ALA A 504 8.85 3.36 -6.97
CA ALA A 504 10.13 3.52 -7.64
C ALA A 504 9.91 3.37 -9.15
N ILE A 505 10.08 4.45 -9.91
CA ILE A 505 9.82 4.46 -11.35
C ILE A 505 11.14 4.45 -12.10
N SER A 506 11.48 3.28 -12.64
CA SER A 506 12.65 3.07 -13.48
C SER A 506 12.22 3.03 -14.94
N LEU A 507 12.73 3.93 -15.77
CA LEU A 507 12.41 3.97 -17.21
C LEU A 507 13.63 3.63 -18.08
N VAL A 508 13.35 3.17 -19.28
CA VAL A 508 14.32 3.11 -20.38
C VAL A 508 14.07 4.29 -21.30
N THR A 509 15.11 5.06 -21.61
CA THR A 509 14.98 6.24 -22.48
C THR A 509 14.31 5.88 -23.82
N GLY A 510 13.31 6.66 -24.21
CA GLY A 510 12.49 6.45 -25.40
C GLY A 510 11.37 5.40 -25.25
N LYS A 511 11.37 4.60 -24.18
CA LYS A 511 10.36 3.54 -23.96
C LYS A 511 9.19 4.07 -23.11
N PRO A 512 7.94 4.04 -23.60
CA PRO A 512 6.78 4.37 -22.79
C PRO A 512 6.53 3.30 -21.72
N GLN A 513 6.13 3.74 -20.52
CA GLN A 513 5.73 2.87 -19.42
C GLN A 513 4.39 3.33 -18.84
N LYS A 514 3.50 2.38 -18.59
CA LYS A 514 2.21 2.65 -17.94
C LYS A 514 2.36 2.72 -16.42
N LEU A 515 1.91 3.80 -15.82
CA LEU A 515 1.85 4.04 -14.38
C LEU A 515 0.40 4.16 -13.92
N SER A 516 0.14 3.79 -12.67
CA SER A 516 -1.12 4.10 -12.00
C SER A 516 -0.96 5.34 -11.13
N LEU A 517 -2.03 6.12 -11.00
CA LEU A 517 -2.10 7.24 -10.07
C LEU A 517 -3.15 6.94 -9.00
N ILE A 518 -2.76 7.10 -7.75
CA ILE A 518 -3.58 6.80 -6.58
C ILE A 518 -3.80 8.10 -5.82
N ALA A 519 -5.04 8.46 -5.57
CA ALA A 519 -5.38 9.53 -4.63
C ALA A 519 -5.13 9.03 -3.21
N THR A 520 -4.34 9.77 -2.43
CA THR A 520 -3.87 9.35 -1.12
C THR A 520 -4.08 10.39 -0.05
N SER A 521 -4.10 9.92 1.18
CA SER A 521 -4.06 10.72 2.40
C SER A 521 -2.89 10.22 3.25
N GLY A 522 -1.85 11.03 3.41
CA GLY A 522 -0.59 10.63 4.01
C GLY A 522 0.12 9.53 3.23
N SER A 523 0.86 8.71 3.97
CA SER A 523 1.62 7.58 3.43
C SER A 523 0.77 6.32 3.19
N CYS A 524 -0.44 6.18 3.74
CA CYS A 524 -0.94 4.83 4.08
C CYS A 524 -2.27 4.32 3.50
N SER A 525 -3.10 5.04 2.74
CA SER A 525 -4.30 4.42 2.13
C SER A 525 -4.86 5.13 0.89
N VAL A 526 -5.57 4.39 0.04
CA VAL A 526 -6.29 4.87 -1.15
C VAL A 526 -7.53 5.65 -0.71
N VAL A 527 -7.69 6.89 -1.18
CA VAL A 527 -8.87 7.70 -0.90
C VAL A 527 -9.98 7.36 -1.89
N LYS A 528 -10.84 6.40 -1.52
CA LYS A 528 -11.85 5.83 -2.42
C LYS A 528 -12.87 6.83 -2.94
N ALA A 529 -13.15 7.88 -2.17
CA ALA A 529 -14.10 8.92 -2.55
C ALA A 529 -13.64 9.77 -3.76
N TYR A 530 -12.34 9.77 -4.08
CA TYR A 530 -11.83 10.47 -5.26
C TYR A 530 -12.09 9.62 -6.52
N LYS A 531 -13.20 9.92 -7.22
CA LYS A 531 -13.74 9.10 -8.32
C LYS A 531 -14.20 9.91 -9.53
N GLY A 532 -14.42 9.22 -10.65
CA GLY A 532 -14.91 9.78 -11.91
C GLY A 532 -13.81 10.41 -12.76
N GLN A 533 -14.21 11.11 -13.82
CA GLN A 533 -13.28 11.79 -14.70
C GLN A 533 -12.71 13.05 -14.04
N LYS A 534 -11.38 13.16 -14.04
CA LYS A 534 -10.61 14.26 -13.45
C LYS A 534 -9.61 14.76 -14.47
N LYS A 535 -9.55 16.08 -14.64
CA LYS A 535 -8.57 16.76 -15.48
C LYS A 535 -7.37 17.15 -14.63
N LEU A 536 -6.21 16.60 -14.95
CA LEU A 536 -4.95 16.90 -14.27
C LEU A 536 -4.03 17.69 -15.20
N ASP A 537 -3.39 18.72 -14.68
CA ASP A 537 -2.38 19.50 -15.39
C ASP A 537 -0.99 18.94 -15.10
N ILE A 538 -0.13 18.94 -16.12
CA ILE A 538 1.24 18.42 -16.06
C ILE A 538 2.19 19.58 -15.78
N GLY A 539 2.92 19.49 -14.66
CA GLY A 539 3.96 20.43 -14.32
C GLY A 539 5.20 20.31 -15.21
N VAL A 540 6.00 21.36 -15.25
CA VAL A 540 7.29 21.33 -15.96
C VAL A 540 8.21 20.27 -15.38
N THR A 541 9.03 19.66 -16.24
CA THR A 541 10.03 18.68 -15.81
C THR A 541 11.13 19.36 -15.02
N LYS A 542 11.42 18.84 -13.82
CA LYS A 542 12.53 19.25 -12.98
C LYS A 542 13.67 18.26 -13.14
N PHE A 543 14.85 18.77 -13.47
CA PHE A 543 16.05 17.95 -13.70
C PHE A 543 16.83 17.83 -12.39
N ILE A 544 16.99 16.60 -11.89
CA ILE A 544 17.70 16.33 -10.64
C ILE A 544 19.17 16.03 -10.93
N SER A 545 19.44 15.04 -11.77
CA SER A 545 20.80 14.63 -12.13
C SER A 545 20.83 14.11 -13.57
N PRO A 546 21.46 14.82 -14.53
CA PRO A 546 22.14 16.12 -14.39
C PRO A 546 21.15 17.26 -14.12
N SER A 547 21.58 18.32 -13.43
CA SER A 547 20.74 19.50 -13.16
C SER A 547 20.57 20.46 -14.37
N LEU A 548 21.09 20.06 -15.54
CA LEU A 548 21.03 20.84 -16.78
C LEU A 548 19.70 20.61 -17.51
N ARG A 549 19.27 21.59 -18.30
CA ARG A 549 18.03 21.52 -19.09
C ARG A 549 18.11 20.38 -20.11
N GLY A 550 17.17 19.45 -20.04
CA GLY A 550 17.00 18.32 -20.97
C GLY A 550 15.62 18.34 -21.67
N PRO A 551 15.22 17.23 -22.32
CA PRO A 551 13.85 17.08 -22.84
C PRO A 551 12.84 17.08 -21.68
N GLU A 552 11.59 17.42 -21.95
CA GLU A 552 10.51 17.26 -20.97
C GLU A 552 10.00 15.82 -20.93
N VAL A 553 9.48 15.40 -19.78
CA VAL A 553 8.73 14.14 -19.62
C VAL A 553 7.48 14.22 -20.50
N LYS A 554 7.33 13.23 -21.37
CA LYS A 554 6.18 13.10 -22.25
C LYS A 554 5.17 12.16 -21.60
N ILE A 555 3.94 12.64 -21.47
CA ILE A 555 2.79 11.79 -21.18
C ILE A 555 2.05 11.61 -22.50
N THR A 556 2.22 10.46 -23.15
CA THR A 556 1.82 10.24 -24.56
C THR A 556 0.31 10.34 -24.77
N ASN A 557 -0.48 10.10 -23.73
CA ASN A 557 -1.93 10.22 -23.74
C ASN A 557 -2.45 11.58 -23.22
N ALA A 558 -1.58 12.57 -23.02
CA ALA A 558 -1.96 13.93 -22.66
C ALA A 558 -2.28 14.81 -23.87
N VAL A 559 -3.18 15.78 -23.69
CA VAL A 559 -3.57 16.77 -24.70
C VAL A 559 -3.40 18.17 -24.11
N ASN A 560 -2.67 19.05 -24.80
CA ASN A 560 -2.38 20.43 -24.36
C ASN A 560 -1.85 20.51 -22.92
N ASN A 561 -0.90 19.64 -22.56
CA ASN A 561 -0.29 19.59 -21.22
C ASN A 561 -1.26 19.26 -20.07
N SER A 562 -2.38 18.61 -20.40
CA SER A 562 -3.38 18.14 -19.46
C SER A 562 -3.84 16.72 -19.78
N LEU A 563 -4.30 15.99 -18.78
CA LEU A 563 -4.68 14.60 -18.87
C LEU A 563 -6.05 14.37 -18.22
N ASN A 564 -6.95 13.70 -18.93
CA ASN A 564 -8.23 13.27 -18.36
C ASN A 564 -8.11 11.82 -17.88
N LEU A 565 -8.14 11.63 -16.57
CA LEU A 565 -8.07 10.32 -15.92
C LEU A 565 -9.41 9.95 -15.30
N ASN A 566 -9.83 8.70 -15.48
CA ASN A 566 -10.98 8.16 -14.77
C ASN A 566 -10.52 7.41 -13.51
N PHE A 567 -10.92 7.89 -12.34
CA PHE A 567 -10.62 7.26 -11.06
C PHE A 567 -11.76 6.34 -10.64
N VAL A 568 -11.42 5.09 -10.31
CA VAL A 568 -12.34 4.12 -9.70
C VAL A 568 -11.81 3.82 -8.30
N ASP A 569 -12.61 4.12 -7.28
CA ASP A 569 -12.24 3.98 -5.87
C ASP A 569 -10.86 4.57 -5.53
N GLY A 570 -10.56 5.79 -6.01
CA GLY A 570 -9.31 6.48 -5.74
C GLY A 570 -8.13 6.06 -6.62
N VAL A 571 -8.30 5.15 -7.57
CA VAL A 571 -7.22 4.64 -8.44
C VAL A 571 -7.51 4.87 -9.92
N ALA A 572 -6.58 5.51 -10.61
CA ALA A 572 -6.49 5.55 -12.07
C ALA A 572 -5.45 4.52 -12.52
N LYS A 573 -5.89 3.27 -12.72
CA LYS A 573 -5.00 2.12 -12.94
C LYS A 573 -4.39 2.12 -14.34
N SER A 574 -3.06 2.06 -14.42
CA SER A 574 -2.29 2.02 -15.69
C SER A 574 -2.71 3.09 -16.70
N ALA A 575 -3.13 4.26 -16.19
CA ALA A 575 -3.81 5.28 -16.96
C ALA A 575 -2.86 6.36 -17.48
N LEU A 576 -1.60 6.38 -17.04
CA LEU A 576 -0.58 7.33 -17.49
C LEU A 576 0.47 6.58 -18.28
N GLU A 577 0.72 6.99 -19.52
CA GLU A 577 1.78 6.44 -20.33
C GLU A 577 2.93 7.45 -20.41
N VAL A 578 3.98 7.18 -19.61
CA VAL A 578 5.09 8.10 -19.37
C VAL A 578 6.31 7.67 -20.19
N GLN A 579 6.89 8.61 -20.92
CA GLN A 579 8.09 8.45 -21.72
C GLN A 579 9.06 9.60 -21.43
N TYR A 580 10.35 9.30 -21.40
CA TYR A 580 11.41 10.30 -21.31
C TYR A 580 12.51 9.97 -22.33
N ASP A 581 12.96 10.97 -23.09
CA ASP A 581 13.93 10.77 -24.18
C ASP A 581 15.39 11.10 -23.77
N GLY A 582 15.62 11.48 -22.51
CA GLY A 582 16.95 11.68 -21.93
C GLY A 582 17.35 10.56 -20.97
N ALA A 583 18.52 10.71 -20.34
CA ALA A 583 18.97 9.85 -19.25
C ALA A 583 19.31 10.68 -18.00
N GLY A 584 19.04 10.12 -16.83
CA GLY A 584 19.23 10.78 -15.54
C GLY A 584 18.05 10.61 -14.59
N GLU A 585 18.05 11.41 -13.54
CA GLU A 585 16.96 11.56 -12.59
C GLU A 585 16.17 12.83 -12.89
N VAL A 586 14.87 12.67 -13.09
CA VAL A 586 13.94 13.79 -13.36
C VAL A 586 12.66 13.63 -12.56
N GLU A 587 12.01 14.75 -12.28
CA GLU A 587 10.73 14.80 -11.59
C GLU A 587 9.70 15.53 -12.45
N PHE A 588 8.45 15.08 -12.40
CA PHE A 588 7.31 15.85 -12.91
C PHE A 588 6.17 15.80 -11.89
N THR A 589 5.32 16.81 -11.90
CA THR A 589 4.19 16.91 -10.96
C THR A 589 2.88 16.87 -11.72
N LEU A 590 1.88 16.18 -11.18
CA LEU A 590 0.50 16.25 -11.66
C LEU A 590 -0.34 16.99 -10.65
N THR A 591 -1.16 17.92 -11.12
CA THR A 591 -2.03 18.75 -10.26
C THR A 591 -3.47 18.68 -10.75
N ASP A 592 -4.42 18.39 -9.86
CA ASP A 592 -5.85 18.59 -10.13
C ASP A 592 -6.20 20.07 -9.88
N SER A 593 -6.10 20.89 -10.92
CA SER A 593 -6.45 22.32 -10.83
C SER A 593 -7.94 22.57 -10.64
N SER A 594 -8.79 21.57 -10.87
CA SER A 594 -10.23 21.67 -10.60
C SER A 594 -10.58 21.39 -9.13
N TRP A 595 -9.61 20.90 -8.35
CA TRP A 595 -9.78 20.66 -6.92
C TRP A 595 -9.83 21.98 -6.15
N ASN A 596 -11.02 22.35 -5.67
CA ASN A 596 -11.20 23.51 -4.81
C ASN A 596 -11.45 23.04 -3.36
N PRO A 597 -10.54 23.34 -2.41
CA PRO A 597 -10.70 22.97 -1.02
C PRO A 597 -12.00 23.47 -0.39
N VAL A 598 -12.51 24.64 -0.80
CA VAL A 598 -13.74 25.22 -0.23
C VAL A 598 -14.98 24.40 -0.60
N THR A 599 -15.05 23.86 -1.82
CA THR A 599 -16.21 23.10 -2.31
C THR A 599 -16.06 21.59 -2.14
N ASN A 600 -14.83 21.07 -2.18
CA ASN A 600 -14.54 19.64 -2.16
C ASN A 600 -14.10 19.13 -0.78
N ALA A 601 -13.76 20.04 0.15
CA ALA A 601 -13.28 19.74 1.49
C ALA A 601 -13.48 20.96 2.43
N PRO A 602 -14.74 21.40 2.69
CA PRO A 602 -15.05 22.74 3.20
C PRO A 602 -14.24 23.11 4.43
N PHE A 603 -13.70 24.33 4.40
CA PHE A 603 -13.01 24.94 5.53
C PHE A 603 -14.02 25.46 6.56
N SER A 604 -13.69 25.31 7.84
CA SER A 604 -14.41 26.02 8.90
C SER A 604 -14.24 27.54 8.75
N GLU A 605 -15.12 28.31 9.38
CA GLU A 605 -15.07 29.78 9.36
C GLU A 605 -13.74 30.32 9.94
N ALA A 606 -13.20 29.63 10.96
CA ALA A 606 -11.89 29.93 11.53
C ALA A 606 -10.73 29.63 10.56
N GLU A 607 -10.81 28.55 9.80
CA GLU A 607 -9.82 28.19 8.77
C GLU A 607 -9.86 29.17 7.59
N LEU A 608 -11.05 29.60 7.16
CA LEU A 608 -11.22 30.63 6.13
C LEU A 608 -10.64 31.97 6.57
N GLN A 609 -10.87 32.36 7.83
CA GLN A 609 -10.28 33.56 8.40
C GLN A 609 -8.76 33.45 8.49
N ALA A 610 -8.22 32.34 9.00
CA ALA A 610 -6.78 32.09 9.07
C ALA A 610 -6.12 32.15 7.68
N LYS A 611 -6.78 31.60 6.66
CA LYS A 611 -6.33 31.67 5.27
C LYS A 611 -6.35 33.09 4.73
N ALA A 612 -7.40 33.87 5.02
CA ALA A 612 -7.48 35.28 4.65
C ALA A 612 -6.40 36.13 5.34
N GLU A 613 -5.98 35.75 6.55
CA GLU A 613 -4.84 36.30 7.28
C GLU A 613 -3.47 35.81 6.76
N GLY A 614 -3.44 34.98 5.72
CA GLY A 614 -2.21 34.49 5.10
C GLY A 614 -1.56 33.30 5.80
N ARG A 615 -2.26 32.63 6.74
CA ARG A 615 -1.75 31.42 7.39
C ARG A 615 -1.83 30.23 6.42
N THR A 616 -0.78 29.41 6.42
CA THR A 616 -0.70 28.18 5.63
C THR A 616 -1.22 26.96 6.40
N GLU A 617 -1.39 27.07 7.71
CA GLU A 617 -1.85 25.98 8.57
C GLU A 617 -2.69 26.51 9.75
N LEU A 618 -3.71 25.75 10.16
CA LEU A 618 -4.47 25.98 11.40
C LEU A 618 -4.90 24.62 12.00
N PHE A 619 -4.62 24.37 13.28
CA PHE A 619 -4.97 23.10 13.96
C PHE A 619 -4.48 21.80 13.28
N GLY A 620 -3.29 21.81 12.66
CA GLY A 620 -2.76 20.64 11.93
C GLY A 620 -3.25 20.54 10.48
N VAL A 621 -3.99 21.53 10.00
CA VAL A 621 -4.67 21.53 8.70
C VAL A 621 -4.00 22.50 7.75
N ARG A 622 -3.47 22.00 6.63
CA ARG A 622 -2.92 22.88 5.58
C ARG A 622 -4.04 23.61 4.84
N LEU A 623 -3.98 24.94 4.82
CA LEU A 623 -4.99 25.84 4.25
C LEU A 623 -4.76 26.13 2.75
N ASP A 624 -3.57 25.79 2.25
CA ASP A 624 -3.09 25.95 0.88
C ASP A 624 -3.06 24.63 0.09
N GLN A 625 -3.62 23.56 0.66
CA GLN A 625 -3.53 22.21 0.13
C GLN A 625 -4.10 22.08 -1.29
N LYS A 626 -3.31 21.49 -2.18
CA LYS A 626 -3.68 21.12 -3.55
C LYS A 626 -3.68 19.61 -3.70
N MET A 627 -4.51 19.10 -4.59
CA MET A 627 -4.40 17.71 -5.05
C MET A 627 -3.27 17.64 -6.07
N GLU A 628 -2.06 17.41 -5.60
CA GLU A 628 -0.86 17.25 -6.44
C GLU A 628 -0.03 16.04 -6.02
N GLY A 629 0.78 15.53 -6.94
CA GLY A 629 1.76 14.49 -6.64
C GLY A 629 2.93 14.54 -7.60
N THR A 630 4.13 14.29 -7.07
CA THR A 630 5.37 14.30 -7.85
C THR A 630 5.84 12.87 -8.12
N ALA A 631 6.13 12.58 -9.37
CA ALA A 631 6.78 11.34 -9.79
C ALA A 631 8.27 11.61 -9.98
N ALA A 632 9.11 10.88 -9.25
CA ALA A 632 10.55 10.80 -9.51
C ALA A 632 10.83 9.64 -10.47
N LEU A 633 11.54 9.93 -11.54
CA LEU A 633 11.90 8.99 -12.60
C LEU A 633 13.43 8.82 -12.61
N THR A 634 13.89 7.58 -12.54
CA THR A 634 15.30 7.23 -12.83
C THR A 634 15.35 6.59 -14.20
N VAL A 635 15.98 7.25 -15.17
CA VAL A 635 15.97 6.88 -16.59
C VAL A 635 17.36 6.50 -17.08
N ARG A 636 17.50 5.29 -17.61
CA ARG A 636 18.75 4.77 -18.19
C ARG A 636 18.67 4.62 -19.72
N PRO A 637 19.81 4.50 -20.42
CA PRO A 637 19.83 4.03 -21.80
C PRO A 637 19.21 2.65 -21.97
N TYR A 638 18.78 2.36 -23.20
CA TYR A 638 18.32 1.03 -23.57
C TYR A 638 19.49 0.05 -23.61
N THR A 639 20.48 0.31 -24.46
CA THR A 639 21.68 -0.50 -24.64
C THR A 639 22.85 0.34 -25.14
N TYR A 640 24.00 -0.27 -25.37
CA TYR A 640 25.13 0.33 -26.08
C TYR A 640 25.18 -0.20 -27.51
N ALA A 641 25.20 0.70 -28.49
CA ALA A 641 25.63 0.37 -29.84
C ALA A 641 27.15 0.11 -29.82
N ILE A 642 27.60 -0.97 -30.45
CA ILE A 642 29.01 -1.26 -30.69
C ILE A 642 29.33 -0.81 -32.11
N CYS A 643 30.12 0.26 -32.23
CA CYS A 643 30.40 0.96 -33.48
C CYS A 643 31.90 0.97 -33.75
N ASN A 644 32.28 1.20 -35.02
CA ASN A 644 33.67 1.36 -35.45
C ASN A 644 34.59 0.26 -34.91
N VAL A 645 34.17 -1.01 -35.07
CA VAL A 645 35.03 -2.14 -34.68
C VAL A 645 36.00 -2.37 -35.82
N GLN A 646 37.23 -1.89 -35.68
CA GLN A 646 38.16 -1.83 -36.80
C GLN A 646 39.61 -2.05 -36.39
N THR A 647 40.42 -2.54 -37.33
CA THR A 647 41.89 -2.62 -37.18
C THR A 647 42.50 -1.21 -37.11
N GLU A 648 43.78 -1.11 -36.76
CA GLU A 648 44.51 0.18 -36.81
C GLU A 648 44.49 0.82 -38.20
N ASN A 649 44.38 0.01 -39.26
CA ASN A 649 44.30 0.46 -40.65
C ASN A 649 42.87 0.87 -41.09
N GLY A 650 41.87 0.77 -40.20
CA GLY A 650 40.50 1.19 -40.46
C GLY A 650 39.62 0.16 -41.17
N GLU A 651 39.98 -1.12 -41.14
CA GLU A 651 39.17 -2.19 -41.74
C GLU A 651 38.07 -2.65 -40.78
N ASP A 652 36.81 -2.64 -41.23
CA ASP A 652 35.64 -2.98 -40.40
C ASP A 652 35.54 -4.49 -40.14
N LEU A 653 35.78 -4.88 -38.89
CA LEU A 653 35.74 -6.25 -38.40
C LEU A 653 34.32 -6.77 -38.12
N ASN A 654 33.29 -5.95 -38.29
CA ASN A 654 31.90 -6.41 -38.21
C ASN A 654 31.39 -6.91 -39.57
N ASN A 655 32.07 -6.58 -40.67
CA ASN A 655 31.71 -7.04 -42.01
C ASN A 655 32.24 -8.45 -42.27
N LEU A 656 31.53 -9.45 -41.75
CA LEU A 656 31.91 -10.87 -41.87
C LEU A 656 31.91 -11.42 -43.31
N SER A 657 31.34 -10.67 -44.26
CA SER A 657 31.27 -11.02 -45.69
C SER A 657 32.35 -10.35 -46.53
N GLY A 658 33.21 -9.53 -45.93
CA GLY A 658 34.30 -8.86 -46.63
C GLY A 658 35.41 -9.82 -47.08
N PRO A 659 36.23 -9.43 -48.07
CA PRO A 659 37.40 -10.20 -48.49
C PRO A 659 38.56 -10.14 -47.47
N PHE A 660 38.44 -9.29 -46.46
CA PHE A 660 39.47 -9.01 -45.46
C PHE A 660 39.38 -9.96 -44.27
N PHE A 661 40.52 -10.50 -43.85
CA PHE A 661 40.67 -11.32 -42.65
C PHE A 661 41.70 -10.63 -41.74
N ALA A 662 41.28 -10.31 -40.51
CA ALA A 662 42.20 -9.75 -39.52
C ALA A 662 43.19 -10.82 -39.05
N LYS A 663 44.40 -10.43 -38.63
CA LYS A 663 45.35 -11.41 -38.10
C LYS A 663 45.04 -11.73 -36.63
N ALA A 664 45.07 -13.01 -36.27
CA ALA A 664 44.96 -13.43 -34.88
C ALA A 664 46.10 -12.79 -34.06
N GLY A 665 45.77 -12.14 -32.96
CA GLY A 665 46.69 -11.38 -32.10
C GLY A 665 46.89 -9.91 -32.51
N GLU A 666 46.35 -9.48 -33.65
CA GLU A 666 46.38 -8.08 -34.09
C GLU A 666 45.47 -7.21 -33.21
N PRO A 667 45.91 -6.00 -32.81
CA PRO A 667 45.08 -5.07 -32.06
C PRO A 667 43.99 -4.45 -32.95
N PHE A 668 42.81 -4.26 -32.36
CA PHE A 668 41.67 -3.56 -32.94
C PHE A 668 40.99 -2.66 -31.90
N SER A 669 40.15 -1.75 -32.37
CA SER A 669 39.40 -0.81 -31.55
C SER A 669 37.89 -1.06 -31.63
N ALA A 670 37.15 -0.53 -30.66
CA ALA A 670 35.68 -0.50 -30.68
C ALA A 670 35.15 0.72 -29.94
N PHE A 671 34.07 1.32 -30.43
CA PHE A 671 33.42 2.49 -29.84
C PHE A 671 32.01 2.15 -29.35
N LEU A 672 31.73 2.37 -28.05
CA LEU A 672 30.41 2.15 -27.47
C LEU A 672 29.62 3.45 -27.34
N LYS A 673 28.45 3.49 -27.97
CA LYS A 673 27.53 4.63 -27.93
C LYS A 673 26.24 4.24 -27.20
N PRO A 674 25.85 4.92 -26.10
CA PRO A 674 24.57 4.67 -25.45
C PRO A 674 23.43 5.11 -26.37
N VAL A 675 22.39 4.28 -26.49
CA VAL A 675 21.24 4.53 -27.38
C VAL A 675 19.92 4.27 -26.71
N GLY A 676 18.90 5.03 -27.13
CA GLY A 676 17.53 4.86 -26.66
C GLY A 676 16.78 3.74 -27.35
N TRP A 677 15.67 3.34 -26.73
CA TRP A 677 14.74 2.37 -27.27
C TRP A 677 13.88 3.03 -28.37
N ASN A 678 13.69 2.33 -29.48
CA ASN A 678 12.78 2.70 -30.57
C ASN A 678 11.69 1.63 -30.71
N SER A 679 10.54 2.01 -31.28
CA SER A 679 9.48 1.05 -31.62
C SER A 679 10.02 -0.08 -32.51
N GLY A 680 9.75 -1.32 -32.13
CA GLY A 680 10.28 -2.53 -32.80
C GLY A 680 11.55 -3.11 -32.16
N ASP A 681 12.18 -2.40 -31.22
CA ASP A 681 13.23 -2.99 -30.37
C ASP A 681 12.63 -4.00 -29.38
N ALA A 682 13.44 -5.00 -28.99
CA ALA A 682 13.01 -6.02 -28.05
C ALA A 682 12.59 -5.42 -26.70
N ASP A 683 11.48 -5.91 -26.17
CA ASP A 683 10.90 -5.39 -24.92
C ASP A 683 11.67 -5.82 -23.66
N ASP A 684 12.39 -6.93 -23.73
CA ASP A 684 13.00 -7.59 -22.58
C ASP A 684 14.47 -7.17 -22.38
N VAL A 685 14.78 -6.76 -21.16
CA VAL A 685 16.09 -6.25 -20.70
C VAL A 685 17.05 -7.41 -20.32
N THR A 686 16.54 -8.64 -20.23
CA THR A 686 17.31 -9.78 -19.74
C THR A 686 18.18 -10.43 -20.81
N ASN A 687 17.77 -10.36 -22.08
CA ASN A 687 18.49 -10.96 -23.20
C ASN A 687 19.40 -9.94 -23.91
N PRO A 688 20.67 -10.29 -24.19
CA PRO A 688 21.55 -9.43 -24.95
C PRO A 688 20.99 -9.07 -26.35
N VAL A 689 21.03 -7.78 -26.71
CA VAL A 689 20.58 -7.26 -28.00
C VAL A 689 21.59 -7.64 -29.10
N ASN A 690 21.12 -8.39 -30.11
CA ASN A 690 21.92 -8.67 -31.30
C ASN A 690 21.98 -7.42 -32.21
N LEU A 691 23.18 -6.89 -32.42
CA LEU A 691 23.43 -5.72 -33.27
C LEU A 691 23.79 -6.09 -34.73
N THR A 692 23.98 -7.36 -35.05
CA THR A 692 24.42 -7.83 -36.37
C THR A 692 23.46 -7.35 -37.47
N GLY A 693 23.99 -6.61 -38.45
CA GLY A 693 23.22 -6.07 -39.59
C GLY A 693 22.20 -5.00 -39.20
N LYS A 694 22.28 -4.41 -38.00
CA LYS A 694 21.34 -3.39 -37.52
C LYS A 694 22.03 -2.05 -37.33
N ASN A 695 21.31 -0.98 -37.64
CA ASN A 695 21.85 0.37 -37.59
C ASN A 695 21.60 1.06 -36.23
N TYR A 696 22.23 0.55 -35.16
CA TYR A 696 22.15 1.19 -33.83
C TYR A 696 23.10 2.40 -33.72
N CYS A 697 24.19 2.41 -34.49
CA CYS A 697 25.20 3.47 -34.45
C CYS A 697 24.67 4.83 -34.95
N ASP A 698 23.71 4.84 -35.87
CA ASP A 698 23.11 6.07 -36.41
C ASP A 698 22.00 6.67 -35.53
N ARG A 699 21.65 6.01 -34.42
CA ARG A 699 20.61 6.53 -33.50
C ARG A 699 21.01 7.87 -32.88
N GLN A 700 20.01 8.67 -32.56
CA GLN A 700 20.21 9.97 -31.91
C GLN A 700 20.93 9.85 -30.57
N ARG A 701 21.70 10.88 -30.21
CA ARG A 701 22.36 10.97 -28.90
C ARG A 701 21.32 11.10 -27.80
N ILE A 702 21.53 10.42 -26.68
CA ILE A 702 20.71 10.59 -25.47
C ILE A 702 21.14 11.86 -24.72
N PRO A 703 20.28 12.88 -24.58
CA PRO A 703 20.57 14.04 -23.75
C PRO A 703 20.77 13.64 -22.27
N GLY A 704 21.70 14.32 -21.59
CA GLY A 704 21.89 14.15 -20.15
C GLY A 704 22.83 13.01 -19.71
N TYR A 705 23.01 11.98 -20.54
CA TYR A 705 23.79 10.78 -20.18
C TYR A 705 25.25 11.07 -19.78
N PHE A 706 25.92 12.00 -20.47
CA PHE A 706 27.34 12.34 -20.25
C PHE A 706 27.56 13.61 -19.42
N SER A 707 26.50 14.21 -18.86
CA SER A 707 26.61 15.45 -18.07
C SER A 707 26.74 15.24 -16.56
N THR A 708 26.56 14.01 -16.09
CA THR A 708 26.97 13.64 -14.74
C THR A 708 28.50 13.53 -14.73
N LEU A 709 29.17 14.42 -13.99
CA LEU A 709 30.60 14.30 -13.72
C LEU A 709 30.81 13.00 -12.94
N PHE A 710 31.13 11.92 -13.66
CA PHE A 710 31.58 10.60 -13.18
C PHE A 710 31.04 10.16 -11.82
N SER A 711 30.00 9.31 -11.81
CA SER A 711 29.85 8.36 -10.69
C SER A 711 30.94 7.29 -10.83
N PRO A 712 31.78 7.03 -9.82
CA PRO A 712 32.79 5.97 -9.84
C PRO A 712 32.23 4.56 -10.07
N ASP A 713 30.91 4.36 -9.91
CA ASP A 713 30.25 3.05 -9.93
C ASP A 713 29.81 2.58 -11.35
N ASP A 714 29.78 3.47 -12.34
CA ASP A 714 29.28 3.17 -13.70
C ASP A 714 30.41 2.66 -14.62
N LYS A 715 30.95 1.47 -14.32
CA LYS A 715 31.95 0.82 -15.20
C LYS A 715 31.29 0.17 -16.42
N VAL A 716 31.69 0.58 -17.61
CA VAL A 716 31.33 -0.06 -18.88
C VAL A 716 32.49 -0.92 -19.37
N VAL A 717 32.23 -2.18 -19.65
CA VAL A 717 33.24 -3.14 -20.10
C VAL A 717 32.78 -3.90 -21.33
N LEU A 718 33.74 -4.31 -22.16
CA LEU A 718 33.54 -5.32 -23.19
C LEU A 718 33.91 -6.69 -22.62
N LYS A 719 33.13 -7.72 -22.96
CA LYS A 719 33.38 -9.11 -22.60
C LYS A 719 33.22 -10.01 -23.81
N ARG A 720 33.79 -11.20 -23.73
CA ARG A 720 33.55 -12.25 -24.72
C ARG A 720 32.19 -12.86 -24.43
N ALA A 721 31.40 -13.04 -25.47
CA ALA A 721 30.10 -13.69 -25.40
C ALA A 721 30.15 -15.14 -25.91
N GLY A 722 31.11 -15.46 -26.79
CA GLY A 722 31.29 -16.80 -27.35
C GLY A 722 32.04 -16.76 -28.67
N ILE A 723 32.16 -17.92 -29.30
CA ILE A 723 32.76 -18.09 -30.62
C ILE A 723 31.64 -18.34 -31.63
N VAL A 724 31.73 -17.68 -32.78
CA VAL A 724 30.73 -17.79 -33.85
C VAL A 724 31.16 -18.86 -34.86
N SER A 725 32.44 -18.85 -35.24
CA SER A 725 33.02 -19.85 -36.13
C SER A 725 34.48 -20.06 -35.74
N PRO A 726 34.96 -21.29 -35.51
CA PRO A 726 34.18 -22.53 -35.50
C PRO A 726 33.32 -22.62 -34.23
N SER A 727 32.13 -23.22 -34.30
CA SER A 727 31.16 -23.24 -33.18
C SER A 727 31.64 -24.06 -31.97
N ASP A 728 32.52 -25.04 -32.19
CA ASP A 728 33.20 -25.85 -31.16
C ASP A 728 34.64 -25.37 -30.90
N GLY A 729 34.96 -24.13 -31.24
CA GLY A 729 36.28 -23.54 -31.07
C GLY A 729 36.74 -23.44 -29.61
N SER A 730 38.06 -23.48 -29.42
CA SER A 730 38.76 -23.05 -28.22
C SER A 730 38.61 -21.55 -28.00
N ALA A 731 38.44 -21.17 -26.74
CA ALA A 731 38.28 -19.79 -26.30
C ALA A 731 39.61 -19.00 -26.28
N GLY A 732 40.72 -19.57 -26.74
CA GLY A 732 42.06 -18.98 -26.57
C GLY A 732 42.50 -18.93 -25.10
N SER A 733 43.73 -18.49 -24.87
CA SER A 733 44.37 -18.42 -23.54
C SER A 733 44.70 -16.98 -23.08
N ALA A 734 44.78 -16.05 -24.02
CA ALA A 734 45.26 -14.67 -23.85
C ALA A 734 44.36 -13.70 -24.64
N TRP A 735 43.20 -13.36 -24.07
CA TRP A 735 42.33 -12.34 -24.65
C TRP A 735 42.51 -11.01 -23.94
N THR A 736 43.06 -10.03 -24.63
CA THR A 736 43.21 -8.69 -24.07
C THR A 736 41.90 -7.95 -24.27
N LEU A 737 41.14 -7.86 -23.18
CA LEU A 737 40.07 -6.90 -23.04
C LEU A 737 40.63 -5.62 -22.44
N ALA A 738 40.35 -4.49 -23.07
CA ALA A 738 40.41 -3.23 -22.36
C ALA A 738 39.32 -3.26 -21.27
N GLN A 739 39.73 -3.45 -20.01
CA GLN A 739 38.83 -3.43 -18.85
C GLN A 739 38.41 -2.00 -18.49
N ASP A 740 39.24 -1.02 -18.81
CA ASP A 740 38.93 0.40 -18.65
C ASP A 740 38.96 1.08 -20.03
N PRO A 741 37.87 1.69 -20.51
CA PRO A 741 37.87 2.43 -21.77
C PRO A 741 38.79 3.66 -21.71
N ILE A 742 39.38 4.03 -22.85
CA ILE A 742 40.18 5.26 -22.98
C ILE A 742 39.22 6.46 -23.07
N ARG A 743 38.70 6.89 -21.91
CA ARG A 743 37.99 8.18 -21.69
C ARG A 743 36.82 8.49 -22.65
N PHE A 744 36.13 9.59 -22.37
CA PHE A 744 35.08 10.13 -23.24
C PHE A 744 35.70 10.72 -24.50
N VAL A 745 35.50 10.08 -25.63
CA VAL A 745 35.99 10.58 -26.93
C VAL A 745 34.80 11.06 -27.75
N GLN A 746 34.88 12.30 -28.24
CA GLN A 746 34.05 12.77 -29.34
C GLN A 746 34.58 12.09 -30.61
N HIS A 747 33.81 11.16 -31.18
CA HIS A 747 34.11 10.55 -32.45
C HIS A 747 33.09 11.05 -33.48
N GLY A 748 33.48 12.03 -34.30
CA GLY A 748 32.56 12.78 -35.15
C GLY A 748 31.49 13.50 -34.32
N ASN A 749 30.21 13.31 -34.64
CA ASN A 749 29.07 13.85 -33.89
C ASN A 749 28.62 12.97 -32.71
N ALA A 750 29.34 11.86 -32.42
CA ALA A 750 28.97 10.90 -31.39
C ALA A 750 29.87 11.03 -30.14
N THR A 751 29.26 10.88 -28.96
CA THR A 751 29.98 10.77 -27.68
C THR A 751 29.78 9.36 -27.14
N GLY A 752 30.85 8.73 -26.67
CA GLY A 752 30.86 7.32 -26.28
C GLY A 752 32.14 6.91 -25.56
N TYR A 753 32.28 5.61 -25.35
CA TYR A 753 33.45 4.97 -24.76
C TYR A 753 34.31 4.35 -25.86
N SER A 754 35.57 4.74 -25.98
CA SER A 754 36.53 4.09 -26.89
C SER A 754 37.32 3.01 -26.16
N PHE A 755 37.43 1.86 -26.81
CA PHE A 755 38.26 0.72 -26.39
C PHE A 755 39.32 0.52 -27.46
N GLU A 756 40.59 0.63 -27.07
CA GLU A 756 41.74 0.44 -27.96
C GLU A 756 42.56 -0.78 -27.51
N GLY A 757 43.32 -1.38 -28.43
CA GLY A 757 44.20 -2.50 -28.12
C GLY A 757 43.47 -3.81 -27.77
N LEU A 758 42.23 -3.98 -28.21
CA LEU A 758 41.52 -5.26 -28.12
C LEU A 758 42.21 -6.27 -29.05
N SER A 759 42.40 -7.51 -28.63
CA SER A 759 43.08 -8.52 -29.49
C SER A 759 42.45 -9.89 -29.31
N TRP A 760 42.30 -10.65 -30.40
CA TRP A 760 41.81 -12.04 -30.38
C TRP A 760 42.94 -13.02 -30.70
N ASP A 761 43.33 -13.86 -29.74
CA ASP A 761 44.47 -14.78 -29.82
C ASP A 761 44.14 -16.14 -30.47
N GLU A 762 43.05 -16.20 -31.23
CA GLU A 762 42.60 -17.38 -31.95
C GLU A 762 42.10 -16.97 -33.34
N VAL A 763 41.81 -17.96 -34.17
CA VAL A 763 41.25 -17.75 -35.52
C VAL A 763 39.76 -17.99 -35.56
N GLY A 764 39.11 -17.49 -36.62
CA GLY A 764 37.68 -17.54 -36.83
C GLY A 764 36.97 -16.28 -36.35
N THR A 765 35.66 -16.35 -36.14
CA THR A 765 34.84 -15.19 -35.75
C THR A 765 34.46 -15.29 -34.27
N VAL A 766 34.71 -14.23 -33.51
CA VAL A 766 34.38 -14.14 -32.07
C VAL A 766 33.20 -13.21 -31.85
N ARG A 767 32.47 -13.38 -30.75
CA ARG A 767 31.39 -12.47 -30.35
C ARG A 767 31.81 -11.67 -29.14
N ILE A 768 31.74 -10.34 -29.24
CA ILE A 768 31.93 -9.43 -28.12
C ILE A 768 30.57 -8.94 -27.62
N ARG A 769 30.46 -8.70 -26.31
CA ARG A 769 29.27 -8.14 -25.67
C ARG A 769 29.61 -7.02 -24.71
N THR A 770 28.66 -6.12 -24.52
CA THR A 770 28.76 -5.02 -23.57
C THR A 770 28.24 -5.43 -22.18
N GLU A 771 28.78 -4.82 -21.14
CA GLU A 771 28.19 -4.75 -19.81
C GLU A 771 28.38 -3.35 -19.25
N GLY A 772 27.37 -2.85 -18.54
CA GLY A 772 27.46 -1.57 -17.87
C GLY A 772 26.25 -1.30 -16.98
N GLN A 773 26.39 -0.32 -16.11
CA GLN A 773 25.33 0.21 -15.27
C GLN A 773 25.28 1.73 -15.41
N TYR A 774 24.13 2.30 -15.08
CA TYR A 774 23.92 3.74 -15.03
C TYR A 774 22.98 4.05 -13.86
N LEU A 775 23.46 4.85 -12.90
CA LEU A 775 22.72 5.21 -11.68
C LEU A 775 22.18 3.96 -10.94
N GLY A 776 23.02 2.93 -10.81
CA GLY A 776 22.68 1.67 -10.15
C GLY A 776 21.75 0.73 -10.95
N GLN A 777 21.33 1.12 -12.16
CA GLN A 777 20.52 0.27 -13.04
C GLN A 777 21.36 -0.42 -14.10
N LYS A 778 21.12 -1.72 -14.32
CA LYS A 778 21.77 -2.48 -15.41
C LYS A 778 21.26 -2.01 -16.77
N ILE A 779 22.19 -1.66 -17.66
CA ILE A 779 21.89 -1.43 -19.07
C ILE A 779 21.77 -2.77 -19.79
N THR A 780 20.82 -2.90 -20.72
CA THR A 780 20.63 -4.13 -21.48
C THR A 780 21.93 -4.44 -22.25
N PRO A 781 22.57 -5.61 -22.05
CA PRO A 781 23.75 -5.99 -22.82
C PRO A 781 23.45 -6.00 -24.32
N SER A 782 24.45 -5.73 -25.14
CA SER A 782 24.41 -5.91 -26.60
C SER A 782 25.59 -6.76 -27.05
N TYR A 783 25.50 -7.35 -28.23
CA TYR A 783 26.61 -8.09 -28.83
C TYR A 783 26.71 -7.92 -30.34
N ILE A 784 27.93 -8.11 -30.85
CA ILE A 784 28.24 -8.13 -32.28
C ILE A 784 29.34 -9.19 -32.55
N PRO A 785 29.28 -9.91 -33.69
CA PRO A 785 30.39 -10.73 -34.15
C PRO A 785 31.54 -9.85 -34.68
N VAL A 786 32.78 -10.28 -34.47
CA VAL A 786 34.02 -9.61 -34.85
C VAL A 786 34.94 -10.62 -35.53
N GLY A 787 35.51 -10.24 -36.67
CA GLY A 787 36.39 -11.07 -37.51
C GLY A 787 35.86 -11.17 -38.95
N PRO A 788 36.14 -12.24 -39.70
CA PRO A 788 36.92 -13.43 -39.32
C PRO A 788 38.42 -13.16 -39.14
N PHE A 789 39.03 -13.83 -38.17
CA PHE A 789 40.47 -13.79 -37.92
C PHE A 789 41.18 -14.99 -38.56
N GLU A 790 42.33 -14.76 -39.19
CA GLU A 790 43.22 -15.78 -39.77
C GLU A 790 44.58 -15.80 -39.06
N PRO A 791 45.41 -16.85 -39.22
CA PRO A 791 46.75 -16.85 -38.66
C PRO A 791 47.59 -15.67 -39.20
N ASP A 792 48.42 -15.07 -38.35
CA ASP A 792 49.40 -14.06 -38.79
C ASP A 792 50.45 -14.70 -39.70
N HIS A 793 51.00 -15.83 -39.25
CA HIS A 793 52.02 -16.58 -39.95
C HIS A 793 52.00 -18.06 -39.55
N PHE A 794 52.91 -18.81 -40.16
CA PHE A 794 53.13 -20.22 -39.93
C PHE A 794 54.58 -20.47 -39.52
N GLU A 795 54.82 -21.57 -38.81
CA GLU A 795 56.17 -21.98 -38.38
C GLU A 795 56.34 -23.50 -38.53
N ILE A 796 57.53 -23.93 -38.97
CA ILE A 796 57.89 -25.34 -39.15
C ILE A 796 58.47 -25.91 -37.86
N PHE A 797 58.05 -27.12 -37.51
CA PHE A 797 58.52 -27.87 -36.35
C PHE A 797 58.70 -29.35 -36.69
N ASN A 798 59.39 -30.06 -35.81
CA ASN A 798 59.50 -31.52 -35.85
C ASN A 798 59.97 -32.07 -37.21
N SER A 799 60.86 -31.33 -37.90
CA SER A 799 61.34 -31.75 -39.21
C SER A 799 62.36 -32.89 -39.11
N ARG A 800 62.21 -33.88 -39.97
CA ARG A 800 63.06 -35.07 -40.02
C ARG A 800 63.07 -35.68 -41.41
N ILE A 801 64.27 -36.08 -41.84
CA ILE A 801 64.47 -36.86 -43.06
C ILE A 801 65.14 -38.18 -42.68
N ASN A 802 64.56 -39.30 -43.10
CA ASN A 802 65.24 -40.60 -43.06
C ASN A 802 65.57 -41.01 -44.48
N THR A 803 66.84 -40.88 -44.85
CA THR A 803 67.33 -41.34 -46.13
C THR A 803 67.20 -42.85 -46.26
N ALA A 804 67.10 -43.33 -47.49
CA ALA A 804 66.96 -44.76 -47.75
C ALA A 804 68.20 -45.56 -47.34
N SER A 805 69.38 -44.94 -47.43
CA SER A 805 70.65 -45.45 -46.90
C SER A 805 71.11 -44.53 -45.76
N PRO A 806 70.99 -44.95 -44.49
CA PRO A 806 71.40 -44.14 -43.34
C PRO A 806 72.92 -44.11 -43.19
N SER A 807 73.43 -43.14 -42.42
CA SER A 807 74.83 -43.10 -42.03
C SER A 807 75.17 -44.29 -41.12
N VAL A 808 76.16 -45.08 -41.52
CA VAL A 808 76.68 -46.24 -40.76
C VAL A 808 78.20 -46.14 -40.74
N ASN A 809 78.81 -46.20 -39.55
CA ASN A 809 80.27 -46.18 -39.37
C ASN A 809 80.98 -44.99 -40.08
N GLY A 810 80.33 -43.82 -40.15
CA GLY A 810 80.89 -42.62 -40.77
C GLY A 810 80.59 -42.43 -42.26
N SER A 811 79.80 -43.32 -42.89
CA SER A 811 79.30 -43.07 -44.26
C SER A 811 78.33 -41.90 -44.31
N LYS A 812 78.24 -41.20 -45.45
CA LYS A 812 77.22 -40.16 -45.65
C LYS A 812 75.84 -40.81 -45.85
N ALA A 813 74.80 -40.20 -45.28
CA ALA A 813 73.42 -40.60 -45.49
C ALA A 813 72.94 -40.11 -46.87
N PHE A 814 72.32 -40.98 -47.67
CA PHE A 814 71.87 -40.63 -49.03
C PHE A 814 70.68 -41.49 -49.47
N SER A 815 70.01 -41.07 -50.55
CA SER A 815 69.04 -41.91 -51.27
C SER A 815 69.34 -41.90 -52.77
N TYR A 816 69.08 -43.01 -53.46
CA TYR A 816 69.11 -43.02 -54.92
C TYR A 816 67.85 -42.38 -55.51
N MET A 817 67.94 -41.84 -56.72
CA MET A 817 66.75 -41.38 -57.45
C MET A 817 65.78 -42.54 -57.70
N ASN A 818 64.48 -42.29 -57.56
CA ASN A 818 63.38 -43.28 -57.51
C ASN A 818 63.42 -44.21 -56.29
N GLN A 819 64.36 -44.07 -55.36
CA GLN A 819 64.36 -44.81 -54.11
C GLN A 819 63.47 -44.09 -53.07
N PRO A 820 62.51 -44.78 -52.46
CA PRO A 820 61.71 -44.23 -51.37
C PRO A 820 62.56 -43.84 -50.16
N PHE A 821 62.35 -42.64 -49.63
CA PHE A 821 62.87 -42.15 -48.36
C PHE A 821 61.74 -41.49 -47.55
N THR A 822 61.96 -41.27 -46.25
CA THR A 822 60.95 -40.66 -45.38
C THR A 822 61.20 -39.17 -45.19
N GLY A 823 60.18 -38.34 -45.39
CA GLY A 823 60.16 -36.94 -44.97
C GLY A 823 59.02 -36.66 -44.01
N GLN A 824 59.33 -35.96 -42.92
CA GLN A 824 58.41 -35.63 -41.84
C GLN A 824 58.61 -34.18 -41.41
N PHE A 825 57.54 -33.42 -41.23
CA PHE A 825 57.54 -32.13 -40.54
C PHE A 825 56.10 -31.71 -40.19
N GLU A 826 55.97 -30.74 -39.29
CA GLU A 826 54.70 -30.14 -38.92
C GLU A 826 54.75 -28.63 -39.12
N ILE A 827 53.64 -28.04 -39.56
CA ILE A 827 53.47 -26.59 -39.62
C ILE A 827 52.42 -26.17 -38.60
N LYS A 828 52.77 -25.25 -37.70
CA LYS A 828 51.83 -24.63 -36.76
C LYS A 828 51.30 -23.32 -37.34
N ALA A 829 50.02 -23.06 -37.13
CA ALA A 829 49.43 -21.74 -37.36
C ALA A 829 49.64 -20.87 -36.12
N MET A 830 50.13 -19.64 -36.30
CA MET A 830 50.59 -18.77 -35.22
C MET A 830 49.84 -17.44 -35.18
N THR A 831 49.64 -16.89 -33.98
CA THR A 831 49.22 -15.50 -33.77
C THR A 831 50.36 -14.52 -34.05
N GLY A 832 50.03 -13.26 -34.32
CA GLY A 832 50.97 -12.14 -34.32
C GLY A 832 51.27 -11.63 -32.91
N GLY A 833 51.89 -10.44 -32.84
CA GLY A 833 52.23 -9.74 -31.59
C GLY A 833 53.62 -10.09 -31.04
N ASN A 834 53.94 -9.53 -29.86
CA ASN A 834 55.28 -9.65 -29.24
C ASN A 834 55.60 -11.04 -28.68
N ASN A 835 54.59 -11.91 -28.53
CA ASN A 835 54.76 -13.27 -28.04
C ASN A 835 53.86 -14.24 -28.82
N PRO A 836 54.20 -14.59 -30.07
CA PRO A 836 53.42 -15.47 -30.93
C PRO A 836 53.04 -16.79 -30.25
N GLN A 837 51.76 -17.18 -30.34
CA GLN A 837 51.24 -18.44 -29.80
C GLN A 837 50.62 -19.27 -30.92
N ALA A 838 50.64 -20.60 -30.75
CA ALA A 838 50.02 -21.49 -31.72
C ALA A 838 48.50 -21.57 -31.51
N VAL A 839 47.72 -21.37 -32.58
CA VAL A 839 46.26 -21.32 -32.52
C VAL A 839 45.63 -22.71 -32.48
N LYS A 840 44.49 -22.85 -31.81
CA LYS A 840 43.79 -24.12 -31.63
C LYS A 840 42.59 -24.28 -32.57
N ASN A 841 42.08 -23.19 -33.16
CA ASN A 841 40.86 -23.24 -33.97
C ASN A 841 41.06 -23.47 -35.47
N TYR A 842 42.28 -23.34 -35.99
CA TYR A 842 42.51 -23.31 -37.44
C TYR A 842 42.12 -24.61 -38.13
N HIS A 843 42.41 -25.78 -37.55
CA HIS A 843 42.03 -27.09 -38.11
C HIS A 843 40.52 -27.34 -38.15
N LYS A 844 39.73 -26.57 -37.40
CA LYS A 844 38.26 -26.70 -37.30
C LYS A 844 37.50 -25.79 -38.27
N LEU A 845 38.19 -24.86 -38.94
CA LEU A 845 37.55 -23.97 -39.90
C LEU A 845 37.03 -24.76 -41.10
N ALA A 846 35.83 -24.38 -41.58
CA ALA A 846 35.21 -25.04 -42.73
C ALA A 846 35.87 -24.66 -44.07
N SER A 847 36.53 -23.50 -44.13
CA SER A 847 37.24 -22.97 -45.30
C SER A 847 38.30 -21.94 -44.86
N GLY A 848 39.15 -21.50 -45.80
CA GLY A 848 40.22 -20.51 -45.52
C GLY A 848 41.52 -21.11 -44.98
N GLN A 849 41.62 -22.45 -44.91
CA GLN A 849 42.84 -23.14 -44.54
C GLN A 849 43.86 -23.15 -45.68
N VAL A 850 45.10 -22.75 -45.39
CA VAL A 850 46.23 -22.80 -46.32
C VAL A 850 46.70 -24.24 -46.50
N THR A 851 47.02 -24.61 -47.74
CA THR A 851 47.70 -25.88 -48.05
C THR A 851 49.16 -25.61 -48.40
N PHE A 852 50.01 -26.63 -48.36
CA PHE A 852 51.44 -26.46 -48.62
C PHE A 852 51.94 -27.48 -49.63
N TYR A 853 52.92 -27.06 -50.43
CA TYR A 853 53.56 -27.85 -51.47
C TYR A 853 55.04 -28.02 -51.17
N ILE A 854 55.57 -29.22 -51.38
CA ILE A 854 57.00 -29.51 -51.20
C ILE A 854 57.78 -29.07 -52.44
N THR A 855 58.90 -28.42 -52.22
CA THR A 855 59.86 -27.99 -53.24
C THR A 855 61.22 -28.61 -52.99
N ALA A 856 62.07 -28.67 -54.02
CA ALA A 856 63.41 -29.22 -53.91
C ALA A 856 64.36 -28.46 -54.82
N VAL A 857 65.47 -27.97 -54.27
CA VAL A 857 66.49 -27.22 -55.01
C VAL A 857 67.87 -27.76 -54.66
N SER A 858 68.71 -27.96 -55.67
CA SER A 858 70.11 -28.31 -55.43
C SER A 858 70.86 -27.10 -54.85
N GLU A 859 71.41 -27.20 -53.64
CA GLU A 859 72.26 -26.12 -53.09
C GLU A 859 73.54 -25.95 -53.91
N GLN A 860 74.07 -27.05 -54.45
CA GLN A 860 75.18 -27.05 -55.39
C GLN A 860 74.61 -26.99 -56.82
N GLY A 861 74.33 -25.77 -57.31
CA GLY A 861 73.93 -25.53 -58.71
C GLY A 861 72.63 -24.75 -58.88
N GLY A 862 71.76 -24.68 -57.86
CA GLY A 862 70.51 -23.92 -57.87
C GLY A 862 69.39 -24.51 -58.74
N ASP A 863 69.58 -25.71 -59.30
CA ASP A 863 68.61 -26.40 -60.15
C ASP A 863 67.32 -26.71 -59.37
N ASP A 864 66.17 -26.31 -59.93
CA ASP A 864 64.85 -26.62 -59.38
C ASP A 864 64.39 -28.04 -59.76
N LEU A 865 64.38 -28.92 -58.77
CA LEU A 865 63.97 -30.32 -58.86
C LEU A 865 62.55 -30.54 -58.32
N THR A 866 61.78 -29.48 -58.04
CA THR A 866 60.41 -29.54 -57.49
C THR A 866 59.49 -30.42 -58.34
N LYS A 867 59.57 -30.36 -59.66
CA LYS A 867 58.75 -31.21 -60.55
C LYS A 867 59.12 -32.71 -60.48
N ARG A 868 60.28 -33.03 -59.92
CA ARG A 868 60.80 -34.40 -59.80
C ARG A 868 60.53 -34.99 -58.42
N ILE A 869 60.19 -34.18 -57.41
CA ILE A 869 59.81 -34.73 -56.11
C ILE A 869 58.43 -35.40 -56.21
N SER A 870 58.30 -36.58 -55.62
CA SER A 870 57.08 -37.37 -55.61
C SER A 870 56.74 -37.74 -54.18
N TYR A 871 55.50 -37.47 -53.78
CA TYR A 871 54.93 -37.80 -52.49
C TYR A 871 53.43 -38.09 -52.66
N SER A 872 52.84 -38.79 -51.70
CA SER A 872 51.49 -39.35 -51.74
C SER A 872 50.70 -39.17 -50.45
N SER A 873 51.34 -38.73 -49.36
CA SER A 873 50.68 -38.60 -48.05
C SER A 873 49.52 -37.59 -48.12
N PRO A 874 48.31 -37.94 -47.63
CA PRO A 874 47.18 -37.03 -47.55
C PRO A 874 47.48 -35.93 -46.54
N GLN A 875 47.58 -34.69 -47.02
CA GLN A 875 47.93 -33.54 -46.20
C GLN A 875 46.68 -32.84 -45.69
N LYS A 876 46.52 -32.73 -44.37
CA LYS A 876 45.41 -31.97 -43.77
C LYS A 876 45.82 -31.33 -42.45
N TRP A 877 45.09 -30.28 -42.09
CA TRP A 877 45.14 -29.73 -40.74
C TRP A 877 44.49 -30.71 -39.76
N ILE A 878 45.17 -30.97 -38.65
CA ILE A 878 44.72 -31.82 -37.54
C ILE A 878 44.98 -31.13 -36.20
N ALA A 879 44.33 -31.64 -35.15
CA ALA A 879 44.70 -31.30 -33.78
C ALA A 879 45.92 -32.13 -33.36
N SER A 880 46.94 -31.45 -32.83
CA SER A 880 47.99 -32.10 -32.03
C SER A 880 47.42 -32.62 -30.69
N PRO A 881 48.16 -33.45 -29.92
CA PRO A 881 47.72 -33.91 -28.60
C PRO A 881 47.32 -32.78 -27.64
N ASP A 882 47.95 -31.60 -27.75
CA ASP A 882 47.66 -30.41 -26.94
C ASP A 882 46.54 -29.52 -27.54
N GLY A 883 45.87 -29.98 -28.61
CA GLY A 883 44.78 -29.30 -29.28
C GLY A 883 45.19 -28.17 -30.22
N ILE A 884 46.49 -27.93 -30.42
CA ILE A 884 47.02 -26.94 -31.38
C ILE A 884 46.76 -27.42 -32.81
N SER A 885 46.40 -26.48 -33.69
CA SER A 885 46.22 -26.76 -35.11
C SER A 885 47.57 -26.96 -35.80
N VAL A 886 47.79 -28.14 -36.35
CA VAL A 886 49.02 -28.51 -37.07
C VAL A 886 48.70 -29.07 -38.44
N TRP A 887 49.47 -28.68 -39.44
CA TRP A 887 49.49 -29.33 -40.75
C TRP A 887 50.64 -30.33 -40.74
N LYS A 888 50.32 -31.62 -40.76
CA LYS A 888 51.31 -32.70 -40.60
C LYS A 888 51.67 -33.30 -41.96
N PHE A 889 52.96 -33.22 -42.30
CA PHE A 889 53.56 -33.93 -43.41
C PHE A 889 54.34 -35.13 -42.89
N ASP A 890 53.98 -36.34 -43.35
CA ASP A 890 54.60 -37.60 -42.92
C ASP A 890 54.48 -38.62 -44.05
N ASP A 891 55.50 -38.69 -44.91
CA ASP A 891 55.50 -39.57 -46.07
C ASP A 891 56.75 -40.44 -46.10
N ALA A 892 56.56 -41.75 -45.93
CA ALA A 892 57.62 -42.75 -45.98
C ALA A 892 58.04 -43.14 -47.41
N ASN A 893 57.28 -42.70 -48.43
CA ASN A 893 57.48 -43.02 -49.83
C ASN A 893 57.89 -41.81 -50.68
N MET A 894 58.46 -40.77 -50.06
CA MET A 894 59.02 -39.65 -50.81
C MET A 894 60.13 -40.15 -51.72
N SER A 895 60.21 -39.61 -52.93
CA SER A 895 61.33 -39.89 -53.82
C SER A 895 61.61 -38.72 -54.75
N VAL A 896 62.87 -38.57 -55.14
CA VAL A 896 63.25 -37.71 -56.25
C VAL A 896 63.32 -38.56 -57.50
N LYS A 897 62.47 -38.26 -58.47
CA LYS A 897 62.44 -38.96 -59.75
C LYS A 897 63.67 -38.62 -60.58
N ARG A 898 64.12 -39.60 -61.36
CA ARG A 898 65.09 -39.34 -62.44
C ARG A 898 64.51 -38.35 -63.46
N SER A 899 65.37 -37.73 -64.26
CA SER A 899 64.94 -36.94 -65.41
C SER A 899 64.05 -37.75 -66.35
N SER A 900 63.19 -37.07 -67.12
CA SER A 900 62.24 -37.74 -68.02
C SER A 900 62.91 -38.54 -69.15
N ASP A 901 64.11 -38.15 -69.56
CA ASP A 901 64.96 -38.88 -70.51
C ASP A 901 65.83 -39.95 -69.82
N ASN A 902 65.84 -39.96 -68.48
CA ASN A 902 66.64 -40.82 -67.61
C ASN A 902 68.16 -40.70 -67.85
N SER A 903 68.61 -39.56 -68.36
CA SER A 903 70.02 -39.18 -68.43
C SER A 903 70.62 -39.12 -67.01
N PRO A 904 71.84 -39.66 -66.78
CA PRO A 904 72.52 -39.53 -65.48
C PRO A 904 72.80 -38.07 -65.14
N ASP A 905 72.39 -37.66 -63.94
CA ASP A 905 72.60 -36.34 -63.38
C ASP A 905 72.85 -36.39 -61.86
N GLY A 906 73.21 -35.24 -61.29
CA GLY A 906 73.74 -35.16 -59.94
C GLY A 906 75.24 -35.54 -59.86
N PRO A 907 75.77 -35.83 -58.67
CA PRO A 907 75.03 -36.01 -57.41
C PRO A 907 74.49 -34.68 -56.90
N PHE A 908 73.27 -34.71 -56.37
CA PHE A 908 72.69 -33.54 -55.69
C PHE A 908 73.04 -33.67 -54.20
N ASN A 909 74.22 -33.18 -53.84
CA ASN A 909 74.64 -33.11 -52.44
C ASN A 909 73.91 -31.95 -51.78
N GLN A 910 73.45 -32.14 -50.54
CA GLN A 910 72.67 -31.13 -49.80
C GLN A 910 71.48 -30.61 -50.62
N LEU A 911 70.68 -31.50 -51.19
CA LEU A 911 69.42 -31.11 -51.83
C LEU A 911 68.52 -30.47 -50.76
N ALA A 912 68.29 -29.16 -50.86
CA ALA A 912 67.43 -28.44 -49.95
C ALA A 912 65.97 -28.75 -50.25
N LEU A 913 65.26 -29.26 -49.25
CA LEU A 913 63.83 -29.51 -49.31
C LEU A 913 63.10 -28.32 -48.69
N GLY A 914 62.25 -27.69 -49.49
CA GLY A 914 61.43 -26.55 -49.10
C GLY A 914 59.96 -26.91 -48.98
N VAL A 915 59.21 -26.04 -48.31
CA VAL A 915 57.75 -26.08 -48.25
C VAL A 915 57.18 -24.69 -48.51
N LYS A 916 56.31 -24.58 -49.52
CA LYS A 916 55.72 -23.34 -50.00
C LYS A 916 54.21 -23.33 -49.75
N PRO A 917 53.65 -22.28 -49.12
CA PRO A 917 52.21 -22.11 -48.98
C PRO A 917 51.51 -22.00 -50.34
N SER A 918 50.23 -22.39 -50.40
CA SER A 918 49.42 -22.31 -51.62
C SER A 918 48.97 -20.91 -52.00
N THR A 919 49.21 -19.92 -51.13
CA THR A 919 48.90 -18.51 -51.36
C THR A 919 50.15 -17.67 -51.09
N THR A 920 50.26 -16.51 -51.74
CA THR A 920 51.36 -15.57 -51.53
C THR A 920 51.18 -14.70 -50.28
N THR A 921 49.96 -14.67 -49.71
CA THR A 921 49.63 -13.94 -48.48
C THR A 921 50.01 -14.69 -47.21
N ALA A 922 50.13 -16.02 -47.30
CA ALA A 922 50.58 -16.87 -46.21
C ALA A 922 52.11 -16.91 -46.15
N GLN A 923 52.68 -16.73 -44.97
CA GLN A 923 54.12 -16.78 -44.79
C GLN A 923 54.52 -17.76 -43.70
N ILE A 924 55.61 -18.50 -43.97
CA ILE A 924 56.29 -19.33 -42.97
C ILE A 924 57.50 -18.53 -42.48
N LYS A 925 57.51 -18.18 -41.18
CA LYS A 925 58.58 -17.41 -40.53
C LYS A 925 59.57 -18.35 -39.82
N ASN A 926 60.66 -17.79 -39.31
CA ASN A 926 61.65 -18.49 -38.48
C ASN A 926 62.30 -19.73 -39.14
N SER A 927 62.49 -19.66 -40.46
CA SER A 927 63.15 -20.69 -41.26
C SER A 927 63.95 -20.04 -42.39
N ASP A 928 65.08 -20.65 -42.74
CA ASP A 928 65.82 -20.32 -43.95
C ASP A 928 64.94 -20.52 -45.19
N ARG A 929 65.21 -19.77 -46.27
CA ARG A 929 64.48 -19.86 -47.53
C ARG A 929 65.23 -20.75 -48.51
N VAL A 930 64.49 -21.56 -49.27
CA VAL A 930 65.01 -22.32 -50.40
C VAL A 930 64.83 -21.47 -51.66
N THR A 931 65.92 -21.13 -52.33
CA THR A 931 65.91 -20.30 -53.55
C THR A 931 66.59 -20.99 -54.71
N ASN A 932 66.03 -20.90 -55.92
CA ASN A 932 66.67 -21.39 -57.15
C ASN A 932 67.67 -20.37 -57.73
N THR A 933 68.28 -20.69 -58.88
CA THR A 933 69.21 -19.82 -59.60
C THR A 933 68.64 -18.47 -59.98
N ASP A 934 67.32 -18.38 -60.19
CA ASP A 934 66.61 -17.14 -60.55
C ASP A 934 66.28 -16.28 -59.32
N SER A 935 66.76 -16.67 -58.13
CA SER A 935 66.40 -16.07 -56.84
C SER A 935 64.91 -16.16 -56.53
N GLU A 936 64.19 -17.11 -57.14
CA GLU A 936 62.79 -17.37 -56.79
C GLU A 936 62.72 -18.04 -55.41
N ASP A 937 61.90 -17.49 -54.54
CA ASP A 937 61.59 -18.09 -53.24
C ASP A 937 60.66 -19.31 -53.41
N LEU A 938 61.24 -20.49 -53.24
CA LEU A 938 60.57 -21.78 -53.35
C LEU A 938 60.11 -22.33 -51.99
N GLY A 939 60.12 -21.54 -50.92
CA GLY A 939 59.52 -21.91 -49.65
C GLY A 939 60.51 -21.95 -48.49
N ALA A 940 59.99 -22.28 -47.31
CA ALA A 940 60.79 -22.43 -46.10
C ALA A 940 61.49 -23.80 -46.09
N LYS A 941 62.79 -23.81 -45.80
CA LYS A 941 63.62 -25.01 -45.74
C LYS A 941 63.29 -25.85 -44.51
N TRP A 942 62.93 -27.11 -44.73
CA TRP A 942 62.64 -28.04 -43.62
C TRP A 942 63.67 -29.16 -43.49
N GLY A 943 64.57 -29.35 -44.47
CA GLY A 943 65.72 -30.24 -44.35
C GLY A 943 66.58 -30.31 -45.60
N GLU A 944 67.66 -31.10 -45.51
CA GLU A 944 68.60 -31.38 -46.59
C GLU A 944 68.84 -32.89 -46.71
N THR A 945 69.09 -33.38 -47.93
CA THR A 945 69.48 -34.78 -48.15
C THR A 945 70.38 -34.92 -49.38
N ASP A 946 71.25 -35.92 -49.39
CA ASP A 946 72.01 -36.28 -50.59
C ASP A 946 71.16 -37.20 -51.48
N ILE A 947 71.03 -36.84 -52.76
CA ILE A 947 70.34 -37.64 -53.78
C ILE A 947 71.29 -37.98 -54.91
N ARG A 948 71.34 -39.26 -55.30
CA ARG A 948 72.31 -39.76 -56.30
C ARG A 948 71.62 -40.54 -57.41
N TYR A 949 72.06 -40.37 -58.65
CA TYR A 949 71.69 -41.30 -59.73
C TYR A 949 72.49 -42.60 -59.53
N GLY A 950 71.80 -43.67 -59.15
CA GLY A 950 72.43 -44.97 -58.87
C GLY A 950 72.35 -45.96 -60.03
N ARG A 951 73.34 -46.83 -60.14
CA ARG A 951 73.25 -48.06 -60.92
C ARG A 951 73.95 -49.21 -60.21
N LEU A 952 73.55 -50.43 -60.50
CA LEU A 952 74.28 -51.62 -60.10
C LEU A 952 75.13 -52.12 -61.27
N ARG A 953 76.40 -52.40 -61.03
CA ARG A 953 77.32 -53.02 -61.98
C ARG A 953 77.79 -54.37 -61.45
N ILE A 954 77.55 -55.42 -62.21
CA ILE A 954 78.13 -56.74 -62.00
C ILE A 954 79.32 -56.91 -62.94
N SER A 955 80.40 -57.56 -62.50
CA SER A 955 81.63 -57.68 -63.30
C SER A 955 81.78 -59.09 -63.89
N ASP A 956 82.23 -59.14 -65.14
CA ASP A 956 82.66 -60.38 -65.77
C ASP A 956 83.75 -61.06 -64.93
N THR A 957 83.66 -62.38 -64.79
CA THR A 957 84.61 -63.16 -64.00
C THR A 957 84.98 -64.42 -64.77
N ALA A 958 86.27 -64.73 -64.82
CA ALA A 958 86.79 -65.96 -65.43
C ALA A 958 87.75 -66.66 -64.48
N GLY A 959 87.72 -67.98 -64.44
CA GLY A 959 88.60 -68.76 -63.56
C GLY A 959 88.84 -70.18 -64.06
N ASN A 960 89.60 -70.95 -63.28
CA ASN A 960 89.94 -72.33 -63.62
C ASN A 960 88.69 -73.23 -63.53
N LEU A 961 88.73 -74.37 -64.22
CA LEU A 961 87.62 -75.32 -64.35
C LEU A 961 87.13 -75.87 -63.01
N SER A 962 87.96 -75.89 -61.97
CA SER A 962 87.64 -76.48 -60.66
C SER A 962 87.66 -75.50 -59.49
N SER A 963 87.86 -74.19 -59.73
CA SER A 963 87.98 -73.19 -58.67
C SER A 963 86.70 -72.37 -58.52
N ASP A 964 86.33 -72.05 -57.29
CA ASP A 964 85.30 -71.06 -56.98
C ASP A 964 85.62 -69.71 -57.62
N LEU A 965 84.64 -69.11 -58.31
CA LEU A 965 84.72 -67.78 -58.89
C LEU A 965 84.00 -66.77 -58.00
N SER A 966 84.71 -65.72 -57.60
CA SER A 966 84.10 -64.56 -56.94
C SER A 966 83.64 -63.55 -57.97
N VAL A 967 82.33 -63.35 -58.10
CA VAL A 967 81.66 -62.39 -58.99
C VAL A 967 81.38 -61.08 -58.25
N PRO A 968 82.15 -60.01 -58.49
CA PRO A 968 81.96 -58.74 -57.81
C PRO A 968 80.75 -57.97 -58.34
N VAL A 969 80.01 -57.38 -57.41
CA VAL A 969 78.89 -56.49 -57.65
C VAL A 969 79.14 -55.17 -56.94
N TYR A 970 78.95 -54.07 -57.67
CA TYR A 970 79.15 -52.72 -57.18
C TYR A 970 77.86 -51.92 -57.35
N ALA A 971 77.41 -51.23 -56.30
CA ALA A 971 76.52 -50.10 -56.47
C ALA A 971 77.38 -48.88 -56.80
N GLU A 972 77.11 -48.26 -57.94
CA GLU A 972 77.78 -47.08 -58.44
C GLU A 972 76.80 -45.91 -58.45
N TYR A 973 77.33 -44.70 -58.39
CA TYR A 973 76.57 -43.49 -58.65
C TYR A 973 77.30 -42.61 -59.65
N TYR A 974 76.54 -41.76 -60.35
CA TYR A 974 77.12 -40.76 -61.24
C TYR A 974 77.66 -39.59 -60.40
N ASP A 975 78.96 -39.30 -60.51
CA ASP A 975 79.66 -38.27 -59.73
C ASP A 975 79.64 -36.87 -60.39
N GLY A 976 78.91 -36.73 -61.50
CA GLY A 976 78.88 -35.55 -62.35
C GLY A 976 79.64 -35.73 -63.67
N ALA A 977 80.59 -36.68 -63.72
CA ALA A 977 81.37 -36.98 -64.91
C ALA A 977 81.34 -38.46 -65.31
N GLN A 978 81.39 -39.37 -64.34
CA GLN A 978 81.44 -40.82 -64.56
C GLN A 978 80.75 -41.57 -63.43
N PHE A 979 80.59 -42.89 -63.62
CA PHE A 979 80.09 -43.75 -62.55
C PHE A 979 81.23 -44.23 -61.67
N VAL A 980 81.11 -43.98 -60.37
CA VAL A 980 82.07 -44.40 -59.34
C VAL A 980 81.38 -45.27 -58.29
N VAL A 981 82.14 -46.16 -57.64
CA VAL A 981 81.59 -47.03 -56.58
C VAL A 981 81.10 -46.18 -55.42
N ASN A 982 79.86 -46.42 -54.99
CA ASN A 982 79.26 -45.70 -53.86
C ASN A 982 79.78 -46.26 -52.53
N GLN A 983 80.93 -45.75 -52.07
CA GLN A 983 81.52 -46.16 -50.80
C GLN A 983 80.63 -45.85 -49.58
N ASP A 984 79.61 -44.99 -49.72
CA ASP A 984 78.66 -44.73 -48.65
C ASP A 984 77.57 -45.81 -48.53
N ASP A 985 77.38 -46.65 -49.55
CA ASP A 985 76.32 -47.66 -49.57
C ASP A 985 76.67 -48.88 -48.73
N ASN A 986 76.14 -48.89 -47.51
CA ASN A 986 76.23 -50.00 -46.56
C ASN A 986 74.85 -50.62 -46.26
N ALA A 987 73.82 -50.28 -47.05
CA ALA A 987 72.43 -50.61 -46.76
C ALA A 987 71.72 -51.36 -47.89
N SER A 988 72.10 -51.13 -49.15
CA SER A 988 71.48 -51.81 -50.28
C SER A 988 71.68 -53.31 -50.21
N LYS A 989 70.60 -54.06 -50.45
CA LYS A 989 70.60 -55.52 -50.52
C LYS A 989 70.52 -55.98 -51.96
N ILE A 990 71.42 -56.87 -52.34
CA ILE A 990 71.47 -57.54 -53.64
C ILE A 990 71.13 -59.02 -53.47
N SER A 991 70.44 -59.63 -54.43
CA SER A 991 69.93 -60.99 -54.28
C SER A 991 70.35 -61.91 -55.41
N ILE A 992 70.96 -63.04 -55.04
CA ILE A 992 71.28 -64.12 -55.98
C ILE A 992 69.99 -64.82 -56.45
N GLY A 993 69.00 -64.99 -55.55
CA GLY A 993 67.72 -65.61 -55.89
C GLY A 993 66.95 -64.84 -56.96
N ALA A 994 67.16 -63.52 -57.03
CA ALA A 994 66.65 -62.64 -58.07
C ALA A 994 67.61 -62.49 -59.26
N SER A 995 68.26 -63.59 -59.68
CA SER A 995 69.15 -63.59 -60.82
C SER A 995 68.65 -64.52 -61.91
N ARG A 996 69.05 -64.24 -63.15
CA ARG A 996 68.75 -65.07 -64.32
C ARG A 996 70.03 -65.43 -65.02
N GLN A 997 70.17 -66.68 -65.43
CA GLN A 997 71.34 -67.17 -66.15
C GLN A 997 70.93 -67.68 -67.53
N GLN A 998 71.77 -67.40 -68.52
CA GLN A 998 71.70 -67.99 -69.84
C GLN A 998 73.06 -68.54 -70.18
N GLU A 999 73.13 -69.82 -70.53
CA GLU A 999 74.34 -70.39 -71.12
C GLU A 999 74.53 -69.82 -72.52
N ILE A 1000 75.72 -69.26 -72.78
CA ILE A 1000 76.08 -68.65 -74.08
C ILE A 1000 77.17 -69.44 -74.79
N TYR A 1001 77.88 -70.33 -74.09
CA TYR A 1001 78.85 -71.25 -74.67
C TYR A 1001 79.04 -72.48 -73.78
N SER A 1002 79.11 -73.67 -74.39
CA SER A 1002 79.50 -74.94 -73.77
C SER A 1002 80.57 -75.64 -74.60
N ASP A 1003 81.44 -76.42 -73.95
CA ASP A 1003 82.28 -77.40 -74.64
C ASP A 1003 81.40 -78.45 -75.33
N GLY A 1004 81.71 -78.85 -76.57
CA GLY A 1004 80.90 -79.77 -77.36
C GLY A 1004 80.79 -81.20 -76.80
N LYS A 1005 81.50 -81.49 -75.71
CA LYS A 1005 81.42 -82.74 -74.93
C LYS A 1005 80.60 -82.61 -73.64
N ALA A 1006 80.13 -81.40 -73.30
CA ALA A 1006 79.43 -81.15 -72.06
C ALA A 1006 77.93 -81.56 -72.15
N PRO A 1007 77.32 -82.14 -71.10
CA PRO A 1007 75.89 -82.47 -71.04
C PRO A 1007 74.93 -81.30 -71.33
N ASP A 1008 73.73 -81.63 -71.86
CA ASP A 1008 72.71 -80.70 -72.39
C ASP A 1008 72.07 -79.72 -71.37
N LYS A 1009 72.36 -79.84 -70.07
CA LYS A 1009 71.84 -78.93 -69.03
C LYS A 1009 72.87 -78.70 -67.95
N SER A 1010 73.25 -77.44 -67.75
CA SER A 1010 74.08 -77.02 -66.63
C SER A 1010 73.54 -75.74 -65.99
N SER A 1011 73.80 -75.58 -64.70
CA SER A 1011 73.56 -74.34 -63.96
C SER A 1011 74.80 -74.00 -63.14
N ILE A 1012 75.16 -72.72 -63.07
CA ILE A 1012 76.12 -72.30 -62.04
C ILE A 1012 75.48 -72.44 -60.66
N VAL A 1013 76.16 -73.12 -59.74
CA VAL A 1013 75.74 -73.23 -58.34
C VAL A 1013 76.32 -72.06 -57.56
N PHE A 1014 75.47 -71.28 -56.91
CA PHE A 1014 75.94 -70.21 -56.02
C PHE A 1014 76.20 -70.76 -54.62
N ASP A 1015 77.28 -70.32 -53.97
CA ASP A 1015 77.59 -70.76 -52.62
C ASP A 1015 76.63 -70.13 -51.59
N GLY A 1016 75.98 -70.98 -50.80
CA GLY A 1016 75.17 -70.60 -49.64
C GLY A 1016 73.66 -70.58 -49.87
N THR A 1017 72.93 -71.22 -48.96
CA THR A 1017 71.48 -71.10 -48.80
C THR A 1017 71.14 -69.80 -48.07
N GLY A 1018 71.04 -68.70 -48.82
CA GLY A 1018 70.69 -67.39 -48.27
C GLY A 1018 70.73 -66.32 -49.36
N THR A 1019 69.56 -65.98 -49.91
CA THR A 1019 69.43 -65.33 -51.21
C THR A 1019 69.74 -63.83 -51.25
N GLU A 1020 70.14 -63.15 -50.16
CA GLU A 1020 70.49 -61.71 -50.15
C GLU A 1020 71.85 -61.42 -49.49
N LYS A 1021 72.65 -60.52 -50.10
CA LYS A 1021 73.86 -59.91 -49.51
C LYS A 1021 73.66 -58.41 -49.37
N THR A 1022 74.04 -57.84 -48.23
CA THR A 1022 74.09 -56.39 -48.04
C THR A 1022 75.43 -55.87 -48.55
N LEU A 1023 75.41 -54.78 -49.31
CA LEU A 1023 76.64 -54.12 -49.77
C LEU A 1023 77.43 -53.58 -48.58
N LYS A 1024 78.76 -53.62 -48.69
CA LYS A 1024 79.69 -52.95 -47.78
C LYS A 1024 80.57 -52.03 -48.59
N ASN A 1025 80.55 -50.74 -48.29
CA ASN A 1025 81.21 -49.70 -49.07
C ASN A 1025 80.89 -49.78 -50.58
N GLY A 1026 79.62 -50.02 -50.90
CA GLY A 1026 79.13 -50.13 -52.27
C GLY A 1026 79.52 -51.42 -52.99
N ALA A 1027 80.15 -52.39 -52.32
CA ALA A 1027 80.59 -53.63 -52.94
C ALA A 1027 80.07 -54.86 -52.21
N ALA A 1028 79.82 -55.92 -52.98
CA ALA A 1028 79.66 -57.28 -52.50
C ALA A 1028 80.20 -58.23 -53.57
N ALA A 1029 80.39 -59.50 -53.20
CA ALA A 1029 80.76 -60.52 -54.17
C ALA A 1029 79.90 -61.77 -53.96
N PHE A 1030 79.46 -62.35 -55.06
CA PHE A 1030 78.80 -63.66 -55.08
C PHE A 1030 79.83 -64.72 -55.42
N VAL A 1031 79.73 -65.90 -54.80
CA VAL A 1031 80.62 -67.01 -55.12
C VAL A 1031 79.86 -67.95 -56.03
N VAL A 1032 80.43 -68.22 -57.20
CA VAL A 1032 79.94 -69.17 -58.20
C VAL A 1032 80.86 -70.38 -58.17
N LYS A 1033 80.28 -71.55 -57.94
CA LYS A 1033 80.99 -72.83 -57.93
C LYS A 1033 80.77 -73.54 -59.27
N PRO A 1034 81.84 -73.97 -59.96
CA PRO A 1034 81.70 -74.90 -61.07
C PRO A 1034 81.06 -76.21 -60.57
N GLU A 1035 80.02 -76.69 -61.24
CA GLU A 1035 79.42 -77.99 -60.96
C GLU A 1035 80.15 -79.06 -61.79
N ALA A 1036 80.61 -80.13 -61.13
CA ALA A 1036 81.23 -81.27 -61.81
C ALA A 1036 80.12 -82.20 -62.33
N GLU A 1037 80.11 -82.44 -63.63
CA GLU A 1037 79.10 -83.29 -64.29
C GLU A 1037 79.79 -84.60 -64.71
N ASN A 1038 79.28 -85.73 -64.21
CA ASN A 1038 79.91 -87.05 -64.39
C ASN A 1038 81.39 -87.12 -63.94
N GLY A 1039 81.79 -86.29 -62.96
CA GLY A 1039 83.14 -86.27 -62.41
C GLY A 1039 84.16 -85.44 -63.20
N GLU A 1040 83.74 -84.76 -64.27
CA GLU A 1040 84.58 -83.87 -65.08
C GLU A 1040 84.09 -82.43 -65.04
N PHE A 1041 85.00 -81.48 -65.28
CA PHE A 1041 84.67 -80.06 -65.41
C PHE A 1041 84.80 -79.60 -66.87
N TYR A 1042 83.76 -78.94 -67.37
CA TYR A 1042 83.70 -78.47 -68.76
C TYR A 1042 83.86 -76.95 -68.84
N ARG A 1043 84.47 -76.47 -69.94
CA ARG A 1043 84.54 -75.04 -70.22
C ARG A 1043 83.15 -74.53 -70.59
N ARG A 1044 82.65 -73.52 -69.88
CA ARG A 1044 81.31 -72.94 -70.11
C ARG A 1044 81.33 -71.42 -69.91
N GLN A 1045 80.44 -70.71 -70.60
CA GLN A 1045 80.17 -69.29 -70.36
C GLN A 1045 78.69 -69.05 -70.11
N PHE A 1046 78.39 -68.28 -69.06
CA PHE A 1046 77.03 -67.89 -68.69
C PHE A 1046 76.90 -66.38 -68.70
N ARG A 1047 75.83 -65.85 -69.27
CA ARG A 1047 75.40 -64.48 -69.00
C ARG A 1047 74.46 -64.49 -67.78
N LEU A 1048 74.83 -63.74 -66.76
CA LEU A 1048 74.10 -63.60 -65.51
C LEU A 1048 73.51 -62.20 -65.41
N TRP A 1049 72.19 -62.09 -65.27
CA TRP A 1049 71.47 -60.83 -64.98
C TRP A 1049 71.06 -60.76 -63.50
N GLN A 1050 71.16 -59.58 -62.89
CA GLN A 1050 70.47 -59.27 -61.64
C GLN A 1050 69.10 -58.67 -61.95
N CYS A 1051 68.01 -59.36 -61.62
CA CYS A 1051 66.65 -58.92 -61.87
C CYS A 1051 66.19 -57.90 -60.82
N LEU A 1052 66.48 -56.62 -61.07
CA LEU A 1052 66.06 -55.49 -60.24
C LEU A 1052 64.64 -55.01 -60.54
N LYS A 1053 64.13 -55.33 -61.74
CA LYS A 1053 62.78 -55.06 -62.25
C LYS A 1053 62.33 -56.15 -63.26
N SER A 1054 61.02 -56.30 -63.45
CA SER A 1054 60.42 -57.38 -64.27
C SER A 1054 60.14 -57.02 -65.74
N ASP A 1055 60.47 -55.80 -66.18
CA ASP A 1055 60.09 -55.26 -67.50
C ASP A 1055 60.98 -55.73 -68.67
N THR A 1056 61.90 -56.65 -68.40
CA THR A 1056 62.74 -57.30 -69.42
C THR A 1056 62.32 -58.76 -69.58
N GLU A 1057 62.30 -59.28 -70.81
CA GLU A 1057 61.89 -60.66 -71.09
C GLU A 1057 62.66 -61.68 -70.24
N GLN A 1058 63.95 -61.43 -70.00
CA GLN A 1058 64.82 -62.31 -69.22
C GLN A 1058 64.38 -62.45 -67.76
N CYS A 1059 63.80 -61.40 -67.18
CA CYS A 1059 63.42 -61.34 -65.77
C CYS A 1059 61.90 -61.37 -65.53
N LYS A 1060 61.08 -61.48 -66.57
CA LYS A 1060 59.60 -61.40 -66.49
C LYS A 1060 58.99 -62.47 -65.57
N ASP A 1061 59.50 -63.70 -65.62
CA ASP A 1061 58.99 -64.84 -64.85
C ASP A 1061 59.85 -65.16 -63.61
N GLY A 1062 60.69 -64.20 -63.17
CA GLY A 1062 61.70 -64.39 -62.12
C GLY A 1062 61.37 -63.78 -60.76
N VAL A 1063 62.11 -64.23 -59.75
CA VAL A 1063 62.18 -63.52 -58.48
C VAL A 1063 62.83 -62.17 -58.75
N ILE A 1064 62.18 -61.09 -58.32
CA ILE A 1064 62.67 -59.72 -58.51
C ILE A 1064 63.19 -59.19 -57.19
N ASN A 1065 64.41 -58.66 -57.18
CA ASN A 1065 64.92 -57.88 -56.08
C ASN A 1065 64.58 -56.42 -56.34
N ALA A 1066 63.41 -55.98 -55.87
CA ALA A 1066 62.81 -54.69 -56.16
C ALA A 1066 63.71 -53.48 -55.76
N ARG A 1067 64.67 -53.17 -56.62
CA ARG A 1067 65.69 -52.13 -56.52
C ARG A 1067 65.81 -51.41 -57.86
N SER A 1068 64.68 -51.08 -58.45
CA SER A 1068 64.59 -50.45 -59.79
C SER A 1068 65.38 -49.15 -59.89
N TRP A 1069 65.59 -48.44 -58.76
CA TRP A 1069 66.44 -47.25 -58.64
C TRP A 1069 67.93 -47.49 -58.91
N LEU A 1070 68.39 -48.75 -58.96
CA LEU A 1070 69.76 -49.15 -59.34
C LEU A 1070 69.85 -49.70 -60.78
N THR A 1071 68.84 -49.49 -61.61
CA THR A 1071 68.92 -49.85 -63.04
C THR A 1071 69.57 -48.75 -63.84
N PHE A 1072 70.20 -49.08 -64.97
CA PHE A 1072 70.80 -48.11 -65.89
C PHE A 1072 70.04 -48.10 -67.22
N GLY A 1073 69.90 -46.91 -67.84
CA GLY A 1073 69.46 -46.76 -69.23
C GLY A 1073 68.10 -46.08 -69.42
N GLY A 1074 67.99 -45.26 -70.47
CA GLY A 1074 66.78 -44.53 -70.88
C GLY A 1074 65.77 -45.34 -71.71
N SER A 1075 64.79 -44.65 -72.31
CA SER A 1075 63.53 -45.19 -72.87
C SER A 1075 63.66 -46.38 -73.83
N ASN A 1076 64.83 -46.65 -74.41
CA ASN A 1076 65.01 -47.71 -75.40
C ASN A 1076 66.07 -48.78 -75.02
N ASN A 1077 66.69 -48.73 -73.84
CA ASN A 1077 67.58 -49.81 -73.37
C ASN A 1077 67.85 -49.76 -71.85
N SER A 1078 66.80 -49.89 -71.04
CA SER A 1078 66.88 -49.88 -69.57
C SER A 1078 67.01 -51.31 -69.02
N GLY A 1079 68.21 -51.87 -69.11
CA GLY A 1079 68.46 -53.27 -68.77
C GLY A 1079 68.70 -53.51 -67.28
N ASN A 1080 68.23 -54.67 -66.80
CA ASN A 1080 68.80 -55.32 -65.63
C ASN A 1080 70.32 -55.55 -65.85
N PRO A 1081 71.20 -55.26 -64.88
CA PRO A 1081 72.64 -55.35 -65.10
C PRO A 1081 73.08 -56.80 -65.26
N SER A 1082 74.05 -57.04 -66.15
CA SER A 1082 74.52 -58.39 -66.48
C SER A 1082 76.02 -58.50 -66.60
N ALA A 1083 76.54 -59.70 -66.38
CA ALA A 1083 77.95 -60.07 -66.53
C ALA A 1083 78.09 -61.43 -67.21
N ILE A 1084 79.24 -61.67 -67.83
CA ILE A 1084 79.65 -62.96 -68.38
C ILE A 1084 80.55 -63.69 -67.37
N ILE A 1085 80.13 -64.88 -66.97
CA ILE A 1085 80.88 -65.78 -66.09
C ILE A 1085 81.48 -66.89 -66.93
N THR A 1086 82.80 -66.99 -66.98
CA THR A 1086 83.53 -68.02 -67.75
C THR A 1086 84.16 -69.03 -66.81
N LEU A 1087 83.66 -70.27 -66.86
CA LEU A 1087 84.27 -71.41 -66.18
C LEU A 1087 85.26 -72.06 -67.16
N GLY A 1088 86.55 -72.05 -66.83
CA GLY A 1088 87.61 -72.62 -67.65
C GLY A 1088 88.28 -71.61 -68.59
N THR A 1089 89.51 -71.23 -68.25
CA THR A 1089 90.42 -70.45 -69.12
C THR A 1089 91.52 -71.36 -69.67
N TYR A 1090 91.75 -71.32 -70.99
CA TYR A 1090 92.76 -72.14 -71.66
C TYR A 1090 94.18 -71.62 -71.35
N ARG A 1091 95.02 -72.41 -70.67
CA ARG A 1091 96.48 -72.23 -70.70
C ARG A 1091 97.02 -73.03 -71.90
N GLY A 1092 97.43 -72.33 -72.95
CA GLY A 1092 98.31 -72.90 -73.97
C GLY A 1092 99.75 -73.01 -73.48
N ASN A 1093 100.58 -73.76 -74.22
CA ASN A 1093 102.01 -74.01 -74.01
C ASN A 1093 102.80 -72.79 -73.45
N ASP A 1094 103.68 -73.00 -72.45
CA ASP A 1094 104.42 -71.98 -71.66
C ASP A 1094 105.32 -71.00 -72.45
N ARG A 1095 105.31 -71.04 -73.79
CA ARG A 1095 106.14 -70.22 -74.67
C ARG A 1095 105.36 -69.23 -75.56
N ILE A 1096 104.03 -69.16 -75.46
CA ILE A 1096 103.21 -68.19 -76.22
C ILE A 1096 102.14 -67.58 -75.30
N ILE A 1097 102.19 -66.26 -75.12
CA ILE A 1097 101.15 -65.49 -74.43
C ILE A 1097 100.06 -65.14 -75.46
N TYR A 1098 98.84 -65.63 -75.26
CA TYR A 1098 97.66 -65.07 -75.92
C TYR A 1098 97.07 -63.99 -75.00
N GLN A 1099 97.23 -62.72 -75.39
CA GLN A 1099 96.48 -61.61 -74.79
C GLN A 1099 95.08 -61.57 -75.43
N GLY A 1100 94.05 -61.81 -74.63
CA GLY A 1100 92.68 -61.44 -74.97
C GLY A 1100 92.42 -60.01 -74.49
N GLU A 1101 92.14 -59.10 -75.41
CA GLU A 1101 91.73 -57.74 -75.06
C GLU A 1101 90.31 -57.71 -74.47
N LYS A 1102 90.14 -56.83 -73.48
CA LYS A 1102 88.84 -56.49 -72.89
C LYS A 1102 87.93 -55.95 -74.00
N ASN A 1103 86.83 -56.66 -74.31
CA ASN A 1103 85.80 -56.39 -75.34
C ASN A 1103 85.96 -57.05 -76.73
N ALA A 1104 86.91 -57.96 -76.96
CA ALA A 1104 86.93 -58.74 -78.20
C ALA A 1104 86.07 -60.01 -78.07
N ASN A 1105 84.76 -59.89 -78.31
CA ASN A 1105 83.91 -60.93 -78.91
C ASN A 1105 82.52 -60.33 -79.24
N VAL A 1106 82.44 -59.65 -80.38
CA VAL A 1106 81.23 -59.56 -81.20
C VAL A 1106 81.60 -60.10 -82.57
N ALA A 1107 81.02 -61.25 -82.95
CA ALA A 1107 80.71 -61.56 -84.35
C ALA A 1107 79.77 -62.78 -84.44
N ARG A 1108 78.52 -62.48 -84.81
CA ARG A 1108 77.43 -63.30 -85.36
C ARG A 1108 77.01 -64.58 -84.65
#